data_AF-A0A0N4TYW0-F1
#
_entry.id   AF-A0A0N4TYW0-F1
#
_cell.length_a   1.000
_cell.length_b   1.000
_cell.length_c   1.000
_cell.angle_alpha   90.00
_cell.angle_beta   90.00
_cell.angle_gamma   90.00
#
_symmetry.space_group_name_H-M   'P 1'
#
loop_
_entity.id
_entity.type
_entity.pdbx_description
1 polymer ?
#
loop_
_entity_poly.entity_id
_entity_poly.type
_entity_poly.pdbx_seq_one_letter_code
_entity_poly.pdbx_strand_id
1 'polypeptide(L)'
;LARIVDPLAPRPEGSIICPARGDHASVSTSLPRSIDSALHKYGTSQPRMVAAVVLDHSARPAYSLTYGKLLNRATKVAHMLLTKLVPGVVGKEKVQLCKSGDRVALVYPNTEPLSFLVAFYGCILAGIIPVPVEVPLTKRDAGIQQLGFLLGSCGVKVALTSDACYKGLPKRSSNNQSYPNSNASLLPGSEIIDFKGWPRLVWLTTEHLNKPPRDWSVPPRVTDDSVAYIEYTTDKEGSVKGVCITRQALLSHCRSLTIAMNYSESDTLVSVLDFKREAGLWHSILASVFSGLRVIFVPYSLMKINPASWMLMVTKYQAKTALVKSRDLHWGLLATRDHKEINLSSLRSILVADGANPWSLSSCDQFASVFQSRGLKPDAVCPCAGSSETGTVSLRRPCTEGSVHNSGRGVLSMSALSHSVVRVDQENSLTSLTLQDAGQVITGGVVVVVKLSGPPRLCMTDEVGEICLYAHSTGSAYWGLDGLSANTFKVEPLGNDDKPLGPVPYVRSGLLGFLGPNGLIFVVGNRNSQMYVSGRQHGADDLIATALAVEPMKFIYRGRIAVFSVNVLRDERICIIAEQKPGVSEEDSFSWMSRVLQAIDSIHQVGIYCLALVPSNQLPKTPLGGIHVSETRQRFIDGVLHPTTLLMCPHTCVINLPKPREQQSDVGPAAMFVGNIVQGVRIAAAKGRQINADDEKVTSLMEVLRQRSQTSPDHILFTLMNSRGTETESITCAQLLKRAERIGSMLTDKGRLNPGEHVALIFPPGIDLIAAFYGCQAAGLVPVCIRPPHPHNLQITLPTVRMIVDVSKAVAVISTSSLIKLLKCKEASLRVDAKAWPTILDVDDLPSLSRKKWESECFERKSTDVCYLDFSVSTTGQLAGIVVSIAGATALCRSLKVACELYPSRHITLCLDPYCGLGLTLWCLSG
;
A
#
# COMPACT_ATOMS: atom_id res chain seq x y z
N LEU A 1 -23.53 16.65 11.21
CA LEU A 1 -23.27 15.91 12.48
C LEU A 1 -21.79 15.52 12.63
N ALA A 2 -21.13 14.87 11.65
CA ALA A 2 -19.72 14.45 11.74
C ALA A 2 -18.63 15.55 11.86
N ARG A 3 -19.01 16.84 12.00
CA ARG A 3 -18.09 17.98 12.19
C ARG A 3 -18.47 18.85 13.40
N ILE A 4 -19.42 18.41 14.22
CA ILE A 4 -19.71 19.11 15.48
C ILE A 4 -18.57 18.74 16.43
N VAL A 5 -17.72 19.72 16.73
CA VAL A 5 -16.66 19.57 17.73
C VAL A 5 -17.35 19.39 19.08
N ASP A 6 -17.07 18.27 19.75
CA ASP A 6 -17.58 18.02 21.09
C ASP A 6 -17.14 19.16 22.02
N PRO A 7 -18.06 19.95 22.60
CA PRO A 7 -17.70 21.05 23.49
C PRO A 7 -16.98 20.57 24.75
N LEU A 8 -17.14 19.31 25.14
CA LEU A 8 -16.48 18.66 26.27
C LEU A 8 -15.14 18.01 25.90
N ALA A 9 -14.72 18.05 24.63
CA ALA A 9 -13.43 17.49 24.21
C ALA A 9 -12.28 18.18 24.97
N PRO A 10 -11.26 17.40 25.42
CA PRO A 10 -10.11 17.97 26.10
C PRO A 10 -9.39 18.95 25.19
N ARG A 11 -8.87 20.04 25.78
CA ARG A 11 -8.16 21.10 25.06
C ARG A 11 -6.78 21.31 25.69
N PRO A 12 -5.80 21.78 24.92
CA PRO A 12 -4.52 22.20 25.48
C PRO A 12 -4.69 23.36 26.47
N GLU A 13 -4.06 23.26 27.62
CA GLU A 13 -4.09 24.24 28.72
C GLU A 13 -2.68 24.76 29.08
N GLY A 14 -1.64 24.15 28.52
CA GLY A 14 -0.26 24.50 28.75
C GLY A 14 0.15 25.84 28.15
N SER A 15 1.36 26.28 28.50
CA SER A 15 1.99 27.43 27.84
C SER A 15 2.43 27.05 26.43
N ILE A 16 2.70 28.06 25.59
CA ILE A 16 3.25 27.83 24.26
C ILE A 16 4.65 27.22 24.38
N ILE A 17 4.93 26.21 23.55
CA ILE A 17 6.22 25.54 23.52
C ILE A 17 7.33 26.52 23.11
N CYS A 18 8.41 26.54 23.90
CA CYS A 18 9.67 27.17 23.52
C CYS A 18 10.54 26.21 22.69
N PRO A 19 11.29 26.70 21.69
CA PRO A 19 12.20 25.86 20.90
C PRO A 19 13.24 25.13 21.77
N ALA A 20 13.32 23.81 21.64
CA ALA A 20 14.36 23.01 22.30
C ALA A 20 15.64 22.99 21.46
N ARG A 21 16.77 23.25 22.09
CA ARG A 21 18.09 23.29 21.43
C ARG A 21 18.92 22.08 21.83
N GLY A 22 19.53 21.44 20.85
CA GLY A 22 20.57 20.45 21.09
C GLY A 22 21.87 21.12 21.50
N ASP A 23 22.78 20.32 22.07
CA ASP A 23 24.07 20.82 22.52
C ASP A 23 24.86 21.46 21.38
N HIS A 24 25.72 22.42 21.72
CA HIS A 24 26.61 23.04 20.75
C HIS A 24 27.74 22.07 20.38
N ALA A 25 27.96 21.86 19.08
CA ALA A 25 29.14 21.14 18.61
C ALA A 25 30.37 22.02 18.82
N SER A 26 31.25 21.68 19.77
CA SER A 26 32.63 22.18 19.71
C SER A 26 33.31 21.51 18.52
N VAL A 27 33.64 22.28 17.49
CA VAL A 27 34.32 21.76 16.30
C VAL A 27 35.75 21.42 16.72
N SER A 28 35.97 20.17 17.17
CA SER A 28 37.32 19.68 17.39
C SER A 28 38.07 19.70 16.06
N THR A 29 39.27 20.27 16.06
CA THR A 29 40.19 20.27 14.91
C THR A 29 40.63 18.87 14.49
N SER A 30 40.33 17.84 15.29
CA SER A 30 40.67 16.43 15.00
C SER A 30 39.73 15.71 14.02
N LEU A 31 38.52 16.23 13.78
CA LEU A 31 37.54 15.57 12.90
C LEU A 31 37.83 15.81 11.40
N PRO A 32 37.52 14.85 10.51
CA PRO A 32 37.71 15.03 9.07
C PRO A 32 36.94 16.23 8.48
N ARG A 33 37.51 16.82 7.41
CA ARG A 33 36.91 17.97 6.69
C ARG A 33 35.77 17.56 5.75
N SER A 34 35.72 16.30 5.35
CA SER A 34 34.69 15.69 4.50
C SER A 34 34.70 14.18 4.65
N ILE A 35 33.65 13.52 4.15
CA ILE A 35 33.55 12.06 4.15
C ILE A 35 34.60 11.41 3.22
N ASP A 36 34.89 12.03 2.08
CA ASP A 36 35.93 11.61 1.14
C ASP A 36 37.33 11.78 1.74
N SER A 37 37.59 12.87 2.47
CA SER A 37 38.85 13.04 3.20
C SER A 37 39.03 12.01 4.32
N ALA A 38 37.94 11.61 4.99
CA ALA A 38 37.96 10.56 6.00
C ALA A 38 38.34 9.21 5.38
N LEU A 39 37.68 8.84 4.28
CA LEU A 39 38.01 7.63 3.53
C LEU A 39 39.47 7.64 3.05
N HIS A 40 39.94 8.76 2.52
CA HIS A 40 41.33 8.90 2.07
C HIS A 40 42.30 8.76 3.25
N LYS A 41 42.06 9.49 4.35
CA LYS A 41 42.86 9.43 5.60
C LYS A 41 43.05 7.98 6.04
N TYR A 42 41.95 7.26 6.33
CA TYR A 42 42.01 5.89 6.84
C TYR A 42 42.52 4.89 5.80
N GLY A 43 42.19 5.11 4.51
CA GLY A 43 42.66 4.27 3.42
C GLY A 43 44.18 4.35 3.19
N THR A 44 44.83 5.47 3.51
CA THR A 44 46.28 5.64 3.36
C THR A 44 47.06 5.48 4.66
N SER A 45 46.58 6.03 5.78
CA SER A 45 47.29 5.98 7.06
C SER A 45 47.15 4.62 7.75
N GLN A 46 46.00 3.96 7.59
CA GLN A 46 45.65 2.70 8.25
C GLN A 46 45.06 1.67 7.28
N PRO A 47 45.73 1.34 6.16
CA PRO A 47 45.16 0.54 5.07
C PRO A 47 44.77 -0.90 5.47
N ARG A 48 45.38 -1.43 6.54
CA ARG A 48 45.13 -2.77 7.08
C ARG A 48 43.97 -2.82 8.07
N MET A 49 43.49 -1.67 8.57
CA MET A 49 42.35 -1.64 9.48
C MET A 49 41.09 -2.13 8.76
N VAL A 50 40.36 -3.05 9.41
CA VAL A 50 39.11 -3.59 8.89
C VAL A 50 38.01 -2.53 9.03
N ALA A 51 37.45 -2.11 7.91
CA ALA A 51 36.32 -1.18 7.85
C ALA A 51 34.99 -1.90 8.06
N ALA A 52 34.81 -3.04 7.40
CA ALA A 52 33.55 -3.78 7.49
C ALA A 52 33.72 -5.31 7.31
N VAL A 53 32.81 -6.07 7.93
CA VAL A 53 32.69 -7.53 7.85
C VAL A 53 31.23 -7.88 7.65
N VAL A 54 30.93 -8.90 6.86
CA VAL A 54 29.58 -9.47 6.73
C VAL A 54 29.57 -10.94 7.12
N LEU A 55 28.52 -11.37 7.81
CA LEU A 55 28.30 -12.78 8.16
C LEU A 55 27.64 -13.56 7.04
N ASP A 56 28.01 -14.84 6.89
CA ASP A 56 27.27 -15.80 6.07
C ASP A 56 26.06 -16.39 6.83
N HIS A 57 25.31 -17.26 6.13
CA HIS A 57 24.17 -18.00 6.67
C HIS A 57 24.54 -18.95 7.84
N SER A 58 25.83 -19.24 8.05
CA SER A 58 26.33 -20.06 9.15
C SER A 58 26.81 -19.22 10.35
N ALA A 59 26.49 -17.92 10.37
CA ALA A 59 26.92 -16.95 11.36
C ALA A 59 28.45 -16.78 11.47
N ARG A 60 29.20 -17.10 10.40
CA ARG A 60 30.65 -16.92 10.34
C ARG A 60 31.02 -15.67 9.55
N PRO A 61 32.12 -14.97 9.92
CA PRO A 61 32.67 -13.87 9.12
C PRO A 61 33.07 -14.38 7.74
N ALA A 62 32.25 -14.10 6.73
CA ALA A 62 32.44 -14.64 5.38
C ALA A 62 33.43 -13.78 4.57
N TYR A 63 33.24 -12.46 4.63
CA TYR A 63 34.03 -11.50 3.88
C TYR A 63 34.39 -10.31 4.76
N SER A 64 35.60 -9.79 4.58
CA SER A 64 36.07 -8.58 5.25
C SER A 64 36.65 -7.58 4.24
N LEU A 65 36.43 -6.31 4.52
CA LEU A 65 36.91 -5.19 3.74
C LEU A 65 37.76 -4.27 4.64
N THR A 66 39.02 -4.08 4.28
CA THR A 66 39.89 -3.11 4.96
C THR A 66 39.74 -1.72 4.34
N TYR A 67 40.09 -0.67 5.08
CA TYR A 67 40.05 0.71 4.57
C TYR A 67 40.90 0.89 3.30
N GLY A 68 42.07 0.26 3.22
CA GLY A 68 42.90 0.29 2.01
C GLY A 68 42.23 -0.39 0.81
N LYS A 69 41.53 -1.52 1.04
CA LYS A 69 40.74 -2.19 -0.01
C LYS A 69 39.52 -1.38 -0.40
N LEU A 70 38.84 -0.74 0.55
CA LEU A 70 37.69 0.13 0.31
C LEU A 70 38.08 1.31 -0.56
N LEU A 71 39.13 2.06 -0.18
CA LEU A 71 39.63 3.20 -0.96
C LEU A 71 40.02 2.76 -2.39
N ASN A 72 40.80 1.69 -2.53
CA ASN A 72 41.23 1.20 -3.84
C ASN A 72 40.04 0.78 -4.73
N ARG A 73 39.10 -0.01 -4.20
CA ARG A 73 37.93 -0.45 -4.96
C ARG A 73 36.97 0.70 -5.28
N ALA A 74 36.74 1.62 -4.35
CA ALA A 74 35.92 2.81 -4.60
C ALA A 74 36.55 3.69 -5.69
N THR A 75 37.88 3.87 -5.68
CA THR A 75 38.63 4.58 -6.72
C THR A 75 38.47 3.93 -8.10
N LYS A 76 38.49 2.58 -8.16
CA LYS A 76 38.22 1.83 -9.40
C LYS A 76 36.78 2.03 -9.90
N VAL A 77 35.79 2.04 -9.01
CA VAL A 77 34.39 2.34 -9.38
C VAL A 77 34.30 3.76 -9.93
N ALA A 78 34.92 4.74 -9.27
CA ALA A 78 34.92 6.13 -9.71
C ALA A 78 35.54 6.29 -11.11
N HIS A 79 36.71 5.67 -11.33
CA HIS A 79 37.36 5.62 -12.64
C HIS A 79 36.45 4.98 -13.70
N MET A 80 35.82 3.84 -13.39
CA MET A 80 34.93 3.15 -14.32
C MET A 80 33.74 4.03 -14.72
N LEU A 81 33.08 4.67 -13.75
CA LEU A 81 31.93 5.53 -14.01
C LEU A 81 32.28 6.73 -14.91
N LEU A 82 33.47 7.31 -14.71
CA LEU A 82 33.89 8.51 -15.43
C LEU A 82 34.56 8.22 -16.79
N THR A 83 35.11 7.04 -17.01
CA THR A 83 35.85 6.73 -18.26
C THR A 83 35.12 5.79 -19.18
N LYS A 84 34.11 5.05 -18.70
CA LYS A 84 33.37 4.09 -19.52
C LYS A 84 32.60 4.83 -20.60
N LEU A 85 32.85 4.45 -21.85
CA LEU A 85 32.17 4.98 -23.02
C LEU A 85 31.10 4.01 -23.51
N VAL A 86 29.97 4.54 -23.96
CA VAL A 86 28.86 3.77 -24.54
C VAL A 86 28.55 4.30 -25.95
N PRO A 87 28.19 3.42 -26.91
CA PRO A 87 27.78 3.88 -28.25
C PRO A 87 26.59 4.85 -28.16
N GLY A 88 26.69 6.00 -28.83
CA GLY A 88 25.63 7.00 -28.91
C GLY A 88 24.40 6.54 -29.69
N VAL A 89 23.26 7.19 -29.43
CA VAL A 89 21.97 6.89 -30.09
C VAL A 89 21.91 7.43 -31.53
N VAL A 90 22.74 8.42 -31.86
CA VAL A 90 22.82 9.06 -33.18
C VAL A 90 24.30 9.26 -33.54
N GLY A 91 24.77 8.60 -34.60
CA GLY A 91 26.18 8.62 -35.01
C GLY A 91 27.07 7.65 -34.23
N LYS A 92 28.13 7.13 -34.86
CA LYS A 92 29.09 6.17 -34.26
C LYS A 92 29.97 6.76 -33.15
N GLU A 93 29.61 7.91 -32.58
CA GLU A 93 30.37 8.55 -31.52
C GLU A 93 30.15 7.85 -30.18
N LYS A 94 31.25 7.60 -29.48
CA LYS A 94 31.27 7.00 -28.15
C LYS A 94 31.11 8.12 -27.12
N VAL A 95 30.01 8.10 -26.35
CA VAL A 95 29.70 9.12 -25.34
C VAL A 95 30.07 8.60 -23.96
N GLN A 96 30.56 9.49 -23.10
CA GLN A 96 30.83 9.20 -21.69
C GLN A 96 29.55 8.77 -20.97
N LEU A 97 29.62 7.67 -20.23
CA LEU A 97 28.45 7.06 -19.60
C LEU A 97 27.86 7.91 -18.48
N CYS A 98 28.72 8.42 -17.59
CA CYS A 98 28.34 9.29 -16.48
C CYS A 98 29.25 10.52 -16.42
N LYS A 99 28.68 11.64 -16.00
CA LYS A 99 29.39 12.86 -15.63
C LYS A 99 29.12 13.20 -14.17
N SER A 100 29.93 14.10 -13.59
CA SER A 100 29.64 14.61 -12.25
C SER A 100 28.26 15.27 -12.21
N GLY A 101 27.48 14.99 -11.16
CA GLY A 101 26.09 15.41 -11.00
C GLY A 101 25.05 14.44 -11.58
N ASP A 102 25.46 13.41 -12.34
CA ASP A 102 24.55 12.36 -12.76
C ASP A 102 24.11 11.49 -11.57
N ARG A 103 22.90 10.90 -11.68
CA ARG A 103 22.34 10.02 -10.66
C ARG A 103 22.50 8.56 -11.10
N VAL A 104 22.92 7.71 -10.16
CA VAL A 104 23.17 6.28 -10.40
C VAL A 104 22.45 5.46 -9.34
N ALA A 105 21.63 4.50 -9.78
CA ALA A 105 20.96 3.58 -8.86
C ALA A 105 21.99 2.62 -8.25
N LEU A 106 21.92 2.41 -6.93
CA LEU A 106 22.66 1.35 -6.25
C LEU A 106 21.69 0.22 -5.90
N VAL A 107 21.81 -0.89 -6.61
CA VAL A 107 20.90 -2.05 -6.52
C VAL A 107 21.68 -3.23 -5.95
N TYR A 108 21.72 -3.36 -4.63
CA TYR A 108 22.47 -4.41 -3.93
C TYR A 108 21.58 -5.17 -2.95
N PRO A 109 21.72 -6.50 -2.85
CA PRO A 109 20.94 -7.29 -1.91
C PRO A 109 21.42 -7.03 -0.47
N ASN A 110 20.52 -7.22 0.51
CA ASN A 110 20.83 -7.02 1.93
C ASN A 110 21.92 -7.95 2.49
N THR A 111 22.33 -8.96 1.73
CA THR A 111 23.45 -9.86 2.05
C THR A 111 24.81 -9.33 1.61
N GLU A 112 24.87 -8.23 0.83
CA GLU A 112 26.11 -7.71 0.24
C GLU A 112 26.42 -6.24 0.59
N PRO A 113 26.45 -5.87 1.89
CA PRO A 113 26.75 -4.51 2.33
C PRO A 113 28.15 -4.03 1.90
N LEU A 114 29.13 -4.93 1.75
CA LEU A 114 30.50 -4.57 1.39
C LEU A 114 30.61 -4.05 -0.05
N SER A 115 29.88 -4.66 -0.98
CA SER A 115 29.83 -4.23 -2.38
C SER A 115 29.07 -2.92 -2.52
N PHE A 116 27.97 -2.77 -1.77
CA PHE A 116 27.25 -1.50 -1.67
C PHE A 116 28.15 -0.38 -1.13
N LEU A 117 28.87 -0.61 -0.04
CA LEU A 117 29.80 0.36 0.57
C LEU A 117 30.85 0.84 -0.44
N VAL A 118 31.43 -0.09 -1.21
CA VAL A 118 32.38 0.22 -2.29
C VAL A 118 31.74 1.08 -3.39
N ALA A 119 30.52 0.73 -3.82
CA ALA A 119 29.81 1.45 -4.86
C ALA A 119 29.39 2.85 -4.43
N PHE A 120 28.87 2.99 -3.20
CA PHE A 120 28.48 4.26 -2.60
C PHE A 120 29.65 5.24 -2.56
N TYR A 121 30.78 4.84 -1.98
CA TYR A 121 31.97 5.69 -1.93
C TYR A 121 32.60 5.90 -3.32
N GLY A 122 32.46 4.95 -4.24
CA GLY A 122 32.85 5.14 -5.64
C GLY A 122 32.07 6.28 -6.32
N CYS A 123 30.76 6.37 -6.08
CA CYS A 123 29.94 7.48 -6.55
C CYS A 123 30.36 8.82 -5.90
N ILE A 124 30.56 8.83 -4.57
CA ILE A 124 30.99 10.04 -3.84
C ILE A 124 32.33 10.57 -4.35
N LEU A 125 33.31 9.70 -4.61
CA LEU A 125 34.60 10.07 -5.20
C LEU A 125 34.45 10.57 -6.64
N ALA A 126 33.55 9.98 -7.43
CA ALA A 126 33.30 10.42 -8.80
C ALA A 126 32.50 11.72 -8.92
N GLY A 127 31.99 12.27 -7.81
CA GLY A 127 31.03 13.37 -7.84
C GLY A 127 29.70 13.00 -8.49
N ILE A 128 29.32 11.72 -8.42
CA ILE A 128 28.07 11.14 -8.91
C ILE A 128 27.14 10.94 -7.72
N ILE A 129 25.83 11.14 -7.91
CA ILE A 129 24.81 11.07 -6.88
C ILE A 129 24.28 9.64 -6.81
N PRO A 130 24.61 8.84 -5.78
CA PRO A 130 24.03 7.52 -5.60
C PRO A 130 22.58 7.62 -5.15
N VAL A 131 21.74 6.73 -5.69
CA VAL A 131 20.33 6.55 -5.31
C VAL A 131 20.17 5.10 -4.84
N PRO A 132 20.33 4.81 -3.53
CA PRO A 132 20.14 3.47 -2.98
C PRO A 132 18.70 3.02 -3.14
N VAL A 133 18.49 1.85 -3.75
CA VAL A 133 17.16 1.25 -3.93
C VAL A 133 17.18 -0.25 -3.68
N GLU A 134 15.99 -0.82 -3.50
CA GLU A 134 15.81 -2.25 -3.29
C GLU A 134 15.98 -3.06 -4.58
N VAL A 135 16.36 -4.33 -4.43
CA VAL A 135 16.54 -5.24 -5.56
C VAL A 135 15.17 -5.70 -6.09
N PRO A 136 14.89 -5.50 -7.39
CA PRO A 136 13.67 -6.01 -8.01
C PRO A 136 13.81 -7.51 -8.32
N LEU A 137 13.50 -8.39 -7.35
CA LEU A 137 13.62 -9.84 -7.53
C LEU A 137 12.49 -10.41 -8.39
N THR A 138 11.28 -9.85 -8.28
CA THR A 138 10.13 -10.26 -9.08
C THR A 138 9.34 -9.06 -9.62
N LYS A 139 8.56 -9.28 -10.70
CA LYS A 139 7.61 -8.28 -11.22
C LYS A 139 6.47 -7.94 -10.25
N ARG A 140 6.29 -8.75 -9.19
CA ARG A 140 5.18 -8.63 -8.22
C ARG A 140 5.64 -8.08 -6.87
N ASP A 141 6.91 -7.71 -6.74
CA ASP A 141 7.45 -7.17 -5.48
C ASP A 141 6.75 -5.86 -5.14
N ALA A 142 6.32 -5.74 -3.88
CA ALA A 142 5.59 -4.58 -3.40
C ALA A 142 6.46 -3.31 -3.48
N GLY A 143 5.88 -2.21 -3.97
CA GLY A 143 6.56 -0.91 -4.05
C GLY A 143 7.58 -0.79 -5.19
N ILE A 144 7.90 -1.86 -5.93
CA ILE A 144 8.96 -1.82 -6.95
C ILE A 144 8.61 -0.90 -8.12
N GLN A 145 7.33 -0.81 -8.49
CA GLN A 145 6.87 0.11 -9.55
C GLN A 145 7.10 1.57 -9.14
N GLN A 146 6.85 1.91 -7.87
CA GLN A 146 7.01 3.28 -7.36
C GLN A 146 8.48 3.67 -7.24
N LEU A 147 9.35 2.73 -6.87
CA LEU A 147 10.81 2.91 -6.98
C LEU A 147 11.25 3.18 -8.42
N GLY A 148 10.66 2.47 -9.39
CA GLY A 148 10.89 2.73 -10.82
C GLY A 148 10.58 4.17 -11.23
N PHE A 149 9.42 4.68 -10.81
CA PHE A 149 9.03 6.07 -11.07
C PHE A 149 9.99 7.08 -10.44
N LEU A 150 10.46 6.82 -9.22
CA LEU A 150 11.51 7.64 -8.60
C LEU A 150 12.77 7.64 -9.47
N LEU A 151 13.26 6.48 -9.89
CA LEU A 151 14.46 6.39 -10.74
C LEU A 151 14.28 7.16 -12.06
N GLY A 152 13.08 7.09 -12.65
CA GLY A 152 12.69 7.86 -13.82
C GLY A 152 12.72 9.37 -13.59
N SER A 153 12.13 9.84 -12.48
CA SER A 153 12.14 11.25 -12.07
C SER A 153 13.56 11.76 -11.76
N CYS A 154 14.37 10.91 -11.14
CA CYS A 154 15.79 11.16 -10.93
C CYS A 154 16.60 11.09 -12.24
N GLY A 155 16.01 10.75 -13.39
CA GLY A 155 16.73 10.66 -14.67
C GLY A 155 17.87 9.64 -14.65
N VAL A 156 17.72 8.58 -13.85
CA VAL A 156 18.75 7.55 -13.68
C VAL A 156 18.86 6.72 -14.96
N LYS A 157 20.09 6.59 -15.47
CA LYS A 157 20.41 5.80 -16.67
C LYS A 157 21.28 4.57 -16.38
N VAL A 158 21.91 4.53 -15.21
CA VAL A 158 22.87 3.50 -14.82
C VAL A 158 22.48 2.90 -13.49
N ALA A 159 22.57 1.57 -13.39
CA ALA A 159 22.45 0.84 -12.14
C ALA A 159 23.74 0.07 -11.85
N LEU A 160 24.26 0.26 -10.64
CA LEU A 160 25.37 -0.52 -10.09
C LEU A 160 24.84 -1.67 -9.25
N THR A 161 25.46 -2.83 -9.43
CA THR A 161 25.14 -4.04 -8.68
C THR A 161 26.36 -4.96 -8.55
N SER A 162 26.23 -6.09 -7.86
CA SER A 162 27.25 -7.15 -7.85
C SER A 162 27.03 -8.15 -8.98
N ASP A 163 28.03 -8.98 -9.27
CA ASP A 163 27.91 -10.03 -10.30
C ASP A 163 26.86 -11.08 -9.90
N ALA A 164 26.85 -11.49 -8.62
CA ALA A 164 25.88 -12.43 -8.09
C ALA A 164 24.44 -11.89 -8.19
N CYS A 165 24.22 -10.63 -7.80
CA CYS A 165 22.91 -10.00 -7.92
C CYS A 165 22.49 -9.85 -9.38
N TYR A 166 23.38 -9.36 -10.25
CA TYR A 166 23.11 -9.21 -11.68
C TYR A 166 22.66 -10.53 -12.33
N LYS A 167 23.32 -11.64 -12.00
CA LYS A 167 22.94 -12.99 -12.49
C LYS A 167 21.60 -13.47 -11.95
N GLY A 168 21.23 -13.05 -10.74
CA GLY A 168 19.95 -13.38 -10.10
C GLY A 168 18.77 -12.51 -10.56
N LEU A 169 19.01 -11.42 -11.28
CA LEU A 169 17.94 -10.58 -11.81
C LEU A 169 17.15 -11.31 -12.91
N PRO A 170 15.82 -11.11 -12.99
CA PRO A 170 14.99 -11.75 -14.00
C PRO A 170 15.40 -11.34 -15.43
N LYS A 171 15.71 -12.33 -16.27
CA LYS A 171 16.13 -12.15 -17.66
C LYS A 171 14.99 -12.44 -18.65
N ARG A 172 15.06 -11.84 -19.84
CA ARG A 172 14.15 -12.10 -20.97
C ARG A 172 14.42 -13.51 -21.53
N SER A 173 13.38 -14.33 -21.70
CA SER A 173 13.53 -15.66 -22.32
C SER A 173 13.94 -15.54 -23.80
N SER A 174 14.92 -16.35 -24.22
CA SER A 174 15.48 -16.40 -25.58
C SER A 174 14.52 -16.87 -26.68
N ASN A 175 13.34 -17.43 -26.34
CA ASN A 175 12.42 -18.05 -27.30
C ASN A 175 11.52 -17.07 -28.08
N ASN A 176 11.59 -15.76 -27.80
CA ASN A 176 10.85 -14.72 -28.54
C ASN A 176 11.78 -13.92 -29.50
N GLN A 177 12.79 -14.55 -30.10
CA GLN A 177 13.55 -13.96 -31.21
C GLN A 177 12.88 -14.32 -32.54
N SER A 178 11.84 -13.58 -32.91
CA SER A 178 11.26 -13.59 -34.27
C SER A 178 11.64 -12.34 -35.07
N TYR A 179 12.86 -11.84 -34.90
CA TYR A 179 13.45 -10.82 -35.79
C TYR A 179 14.92 -11.12 -36.07
N PRO A 180 15.25 -11.69 -37.24
CA PRO A 180 16.62 -11.79 -37.70
C PRO A 180 16.97 -10.47 -38.40
N ASN A 181 17.73 -9.61 -37.71
CA ASN A 181 18.62 -8.57 -38.25
C ASN A 181 18.70 -7.37 -37.28
N SER A 182 19.51 -7.49 -36.24
CA SER A 182 20.25 -6.33 -35.76
C SER A 182 21.60 -6.79 -35.19
N ASN A 183 22.65 -6.67 -36.00
CA ASN A 183 24.04 -6.71 -35.54
C ASN A 183 24.40 -5.41 -34.78
N ALA A 184 23.50 -4.95 -33.90
CA ALA A 184 23.76 -3.84 -33.00
C ALA A 184 24.42 -4.41 -31.75
N SER A 185 25.67 -4.00 -31.48
CA SER A 185 26.40 -4.35 -30.27
C SER A 185 25.51 -4.10 -29.04
N LEU A 186 25.06 -5.17 -28.39
CA LEU A 186 24.08 -5.12 -27.30
C LEU A 186 24.61 -4.27 -26.15
N LEU A 187 23.87 -3.24 -25.77
CA LEU A 187 24.15 -2.44 -24.58
C LEU A 187 24.17 -3.36 -23.34
N PRO A 188 25.14 -3.22 -22.42
CA PRO A 188 25.17 -4.00 -21.18
C PRO A 188 23.85 -3.85 -20.40
N GLY A 189 23.16 -4.97 -20.14
CA GLY A 189 21.89 -5.00 -19.40
C GLY A 189 20.63 -5.18 -20.26
N SER A 190 20.71 -5.27 -21.59
CA SER A 190 19.54 -5.52 -22.46
C SER A 190 18.83 -6.86 -22.23
N GLU A 191 19.47 -7.79 -21.51
CA GLU A 191 18.93 -9.10 -21.13
C GLU A 191 17.90 -9.02 -20.00
N ILE A 192 17.94 -7.98 -19.16
CA ILE A 192 17.05 -7.86 -18.00
C ILE A 192 15.65 -7.47 -18.49
N ILE A 193 14.61 -7.98 -17.83
CA ILE A 193 13.23 -7.63 -18.15
C ILE A 193 12.98 -6.13 -17.93
N ASP A 194 12.06 -5.56 -18.69
CA ASP A 194 11.57 -4.22 -18.40
C ASP A 194 10.62 -4.31 -17.19
N PHE A 195 11.04 -3.73 -16.06
CA PHE A 195 10.19 -3.54 -14.90
C PHE A 195 9.22 -2.39 -15.14
N LYS A 196 7.94 -2.58 -14.82
CA LYS A 196 6.93 -1.54 -14.99
C LYS A 196 7.32 -0.31 -14.17
N GLY A 197 7.30 0.86 -14.82
CA GLY A 197 7.64 2.15 -14.20
C GLY A 197 9.14 2.46 -14.14
N TRP A 198 10.04 1.51 -14.38
CA TRP A 198 11.48 1.75 -14.35
C TRP A 198 11.98 2.39 -15.66
N PRO A 199 12.97 3.28 -15.60
CA PRO A 199 13.67 3.74 -16.80
C PRO A 199 14.47 2.59 -17.42
N ARG A 200 14.90 2.76 -18.68
CA ARG A 200 15.88 1.85 -19.29
C ARG A 200 17.24 2.08 -18.64
N LEU A 201 17.79 1.04 -18.03
CA LEU A 201 19.04 1.11 -17.27
C LEU A 201 20.16 0.36 -17.98
N VAL A 202 21.35 0.97 -17.97
CA VAL A 202 22.62 0.28 -18.25
C VAL A 202 23.11 -0.32 -16.95
N TRP A 203 23.20 -1.64 -16.90
CA TRP A 203 23.58 -2.37 -15.69
C TRP A 203 25.08 -2.63 -15.68
N LEU A 204 25.74 -2.28 -14.58
CA LEU A 204 27.17 -2.44 -14.39
C LEU A 204 27.47 -3.20 -13.11
N THR A 205 28.39 -4.15 -13.20
CA THR A 205 28.92 -4.84 -12.03
C THR A 205 30.11 -4.09 -11.45
N THR A 206 30.21 -4.03 -10.12
CA THR A 206 31.33 -3.38 -9.40
C THR A 206 32.47 -4.34 -9.04
N GLU A 207 32.53 -5.47 -9.72
CA GLU A 207 33.53 -6.53 -9.53
C GLU A 207 34.49 -6.58 -10.71
N HIS A 208 35.70 -7.10 -10.49
CA HIS A 208 36.72 -7.26 -11.53
C HIS A 208 37.06 -5.98 -12.32
N LEU A 209 37.06 -4.82 -11.66
CA LEU A 209 37.37 -3.54 -12.29
C LEU A 209 38.88 -3.34 -12.56
N ASN A 210 39.18 -2.81 -13.75
CA ASN A 210 40.52 -2.42 -14.17
C ASN A 210 41.12 -1.37 -13.24
N LYS A 211 42.44 -1.43 -13.06
CA LYS A 211 43.17 -0.41 -12.30
C LYS A 211 43.19 0.90 -13.11
N PRO A 212 42.93 2.05 -12.48
CA PRO A 212 43.09 3.34 -13.14
C PRO A 212 44.53 3.53 -13.64
N PRO A 213 44.74 4.20 -14.78
CA PRO A 213 46.05 4.68 -15.22
C PRO A 213 46.76 5.50 -14.13
N ARG A 214 48.11 5.56 -14.17
CA ARG A 214 48.89 6.24 -13.12
C ARG A 214 48.68 7.76 -13.09
N ASP A 215 48.35 8.33 -14.24
CA ASP A 215 48.05 9.73 -14.51
C ASP A 215 46.59 10.11 -14.19
N TRP A 216 45.71 9.12 -14.01
CA TRP A 216 44.33 9.37 -13.63
C TRP A 216 44.24 9.78 -12.16
N SER A 217 43.54 10.88 -11.90
CA SER A 217 43.21 11.35 -10.56
C SER A 217 41.71 11.54 -10.40
N VAL A 218 41.25 11.46 -9.15
CA VAL A 218 39.85 11.74 -8.82
C VAL A 218 39.54 13.20 -9.16
N PRO A 219 38.39 13.50 -9.79
CA PRO A 219 38.01 14.87 -10.10
C PRO A 219 38.00 15.78 -8.85
N PRO A 220 38.17 17.10 -9.03
CA PRO A 220 38.05 18.06 -7.94
C PRO A 220 36.71 17.93 -7.23
N ARG A 221 36.72 18.16 -5.91
CA ARG A 221 35.52 18.10 -5.07
C ARG A 221 34.47 19.12 -5.56
N VAL A 222 33.24 18.64 -5.70
CA VAL A 222 32.05 19.46 -5.99
C VAL A 222 31.69 20.31 -4.76
N THR A 223 31.05 21.46 -4.97
CA THR A 223 30.64 22.39 -3.89
C THR A 223 29.83 21.71 -2.79
N ASP A 224 29.90 22.23 -1.57
CA ASP A 224 29.26 21.60 -0.40
C ASP A 224 27.72 21.64 -0.44
N ASP A 225 27.16 22.57 -1.21
CA ASP A 225 25.72 22.68 -1.46
C ASP A 225 25.20 21.66 -2.48
N SER A 226 26.08 20.97 -3.20
CA SER A 226 25.67 19.93 -4.15
C SER A 226 25.06 18.73 -3.44
N VAL A 227 24.11 18.06 -4.11
CA VAL A 227 23.50 16.83 -3.62
C VAL A 227 24.56 15.73 -3.55
N ALA A 228 24.76 15.15 -2.37
CA ALA A 228 25.66 14.04 -2.13
C ALA A 228 25.02 12.70 -2.47
N TYR A 229 23.76 12.48 -2.07
CA TYR A 229 22.98 11.29 -2.35
C TYR A 229 21.48 11.58 -2.26
N ILE A 230 20.65 10.67 -2.79
CA ILE A 230 19.19 10.74 -2.68
C ILE A 230 18.70 9.53 -1.88
N GLU A 231 18.05 9.79 -0.75
CA GLU A 231 17.39 8.77 0.08
C GLU A 231 15.90 8.73 -0.27
N TYR A 232 15.30 7.56 -0.46
CA TYR A 232 13.88 7.49 -0.77
C TYR A 232 13.01 7.30 0.48
N THR A 233 11.86 7.96 0.48
CA THR A 233 10.80 7.81 1.49
C THR A 233 9.47 7.47 0.82
N THR A 234 8.50 6.98 1.58
CA THR A 234 7.19 6.56 1.08
C THR A 234 6.08 7.18 1.93
N ASP A 235 5.08 7.77 1.28
CA ASP A 235 3.92 8.36 1.98
C ASP A 235 2.79 7.36 2.25
N LYS A 236 1.72 7.83 2.92
CA LYS A 236 0.53 7.04 3.28
C LYS A 236 -0.13 6.38 2.07
N GLU A 237 -0.08 7.04 0.91
CA GLU A 237 -0.64 6.58 -0.36
C GLU A 237 0.28 5.61 -1.10
N GLY A 238 1.54 5.46 -0.67
CA GLY A 238 2.53 4.59 -1.30
C GLY A 238 3.38 5.27 -2.38
N SER A 239 3.26 6.59 -2.55
CA SER A 239 4.09 7.35 -3.46
C SER A 239 5.51 7.46 -2.90
N VAL A 240 6.50 7.22 -3.77
CA VAL A 240 7.91 7.27 -3.39
C VAL A 240 8.49 8.65 -3.75
N LYS A 241 9.19 9.27 -2.80
CA LYS A 241 9.81 10.59 -2.94
C LYS A 241 11.31 10.47 -2.68
N GLY A 242 12.14 11.18 -3.45
CA GLY A 242 13.59 11.21 -3.26
C GLY A 242 14.01 12.43 -2.45
N VAL A 243 14.47 12.24 -1.23
CA VAL A 243 15.03 13.29 -0.37
C VAL A 243 16.47 13.57 -0.79
N CYS A 244 16.75 14.83 -1.14
CA CYS A 244 18.07 15.29 -1.55
C CYS A 244 18.91 15.67 -0.33
N ILE A 245 19.99 14.93 -0.08
CA ILE A 245 20.94 15.23 1.00
C ILE A 245 22.18 15.87 0.40
N THR A 246 22.49 17.10 0.80
CA THR A 246 23.67 17.83 0.32
C THR A 246 24.96 17.31 0.97
N ARG A 247 26.13 17.63 0.40
CA ARG A 247 27.42 17.27 1.00
C ARG A 247 27.62 17.94 2.37
N GLN A 248 27.14 19.17 2.52
CA GLN A 248 27.14 19.87 3.80
C GLN A 248 26.25 19.19 4.83
N ALA A 249 25.04 18.76 4.42
CA ALA A 249 24.12 18.04 5.29
C ALA A 249 24.67 16.70 5.74
N LEU A 250 25.19 15.93 4.79
CA LEU A 250 25.90 14.67 5.05
C LEU A 250 27.00 14.85 6.10
N LEU A 251 27.90 15.81 5.89
CA LEU A 251 29.02 16.07 6.78
C LEU A 251 28.57 16.51 8.17
N SER A 252 27.59 17.42 8.23
CA SER A 252 27.04 17.92 9.49
C SER A 252 26.38 16.80 10.28
N HIS A 253 25.63 15.91 9.61
CA HIS A 253 25.01 14.75 10.24
C HIS A 253 26.05 13.78 10.80
N CYS A 254 27.08 13.42 10.02
CA CYS A 254 28.16 12.56 10.51
C CYS A 254 28.85 13.14 11.75
N ARG A 255 29.11 14.46 11.78
CA ARG A 255 29.70 15.13 12.95
C ARG A 255 28.78 15.05 14.16
N SER A 256 27.50 15.40 14.00
CA SER A 256 26.54 15.36 15.11
C SER A 256 26.38 13.93 15.66
N LEU A 257 26.33 12.91 14.80
CA LEU A 257 26.27 11.51 15.24
C LEU A 257 27.54 11.07 15.98
N THR A 258 28.72 11.46 15.47
CA THR A 258 30.02 11.13 16.09
C THR A 258 30.11 11.70 17.50
N ILE A 259 29.71 12.96 17.67
CA ILE A 259 29.70 13.64 18.97
C ILE A 259 28.65 13.01 19.89
N ALA A 260 27.41 12.88 19.43
CA ALA A 260 26.29 12.43 20.25
C ALA A 260 26.42 10.97 20.71
N MET A 261 26.98 10.10 19.86
CA MET A 261 27.25 8.69 20.20
C MET A 261 28.64 8.49 20.81
N ASN A 262 29.49 9.51 20.85
CA ASN A 262 30.88 9.46 21.28
C ASN A 262 31.69 8.36 20.56
N TYR A 263 31.61 8.34 19.22
CA TYR A 263 32.33 7.37 18.40
C TYR A 263 33.84 7.63 18.42
N SER A 264 34.61 6.58 18.70
CA SER A 264 36.07 6.62 18.66
C SER A 264 36.61 5.78 17.51
N GLU A 265 37.78 6.18 17.01
CA GLU A 265 38.49 5.44 15.99
C GLU A 265 38.74 3.98 16.43
N SER A 266 38.58 3.03 15.50
CA SER A 266 38.68 1.58 15.72
C SER A 266 37.59 0.93 16.61
N ASP A 267 36.61 1.69 17.11
CA ASP A 267 35.45 1.10 17.79
C ASP A 267 34.71 0.15 16.84
N THR A 268 34.19 -0.95 17.41
CA THR A 268 33.38 -1.91 16.66
C THR A 268 31.89 -1.66 16.86
N LEU A 269 31.17 -1.58 15.75
CA LEU A 269 29.73 -1.42 15.66
C LEU A 269 29.10 -2.67 15.01
N VAL A 270 28.04 -3.22 15.60
CA VAL A 270 27.26 -4.32 15.03
C VAL A 270 25.95 -3.77 14.46
N SER A 271 25.62 -4.08 13.22
CA SER A 271 24.41 -3.58 12.55
C SER A 271 23.56 -4.72 12.02
N VAL A 272 22.29 -4.76 12.44
CA VAL A 272 21.25 -5.63 11.86
C VAL A 272 20.26 -4.84 10.98
N LEU A 273 20.42 -3.51 10.92
CA LEU A 273 19.56 -2.60 10.16
C LEU A 273 19.89 -2.60 8.66
N ASP A 274 18.96 -2.06 7.86
CA ASP A 274 19.16 -1.85 6.43
C ASP A 274 20.25 -0.80 6.18
N PHE A 275 21.35 -1.19 5.54
CA PHE A 275 22.46 -0.27 5.24
C PHE A 275 22.14 0.74 4.12
N LYS A 276 21.00 0.61 3.44
CA LYS A 276 20.64 1.45 2.28
C LYS A 276 19.85 2.71 2.67
N ARG A 277 19.30 2.78 3.90
CA ARG A 277 18.43 3.86 4.35
C ARG A 277 18.50 4.13 5.85
N GLU A 278 18.05 5.30 6.27
CA GLU A 278 17.85 5.69 7.68
C GLU A 278 19.06 5.36 8.57
N ALA A 279 18.83 5.00 9.84
CA ALA A 279 19.89 4.77 10.82
C ALA A 279 20.94 3.73 10.39
N GLY A 280 20.56 2.73 9.58
CA GLY A 280 21.52 1.77 9.06
C GLY A 280 22.46 2.40 8.01
N LEU A 281 21.99 3.27 7.13
CA LEU A 281 22.84 4.07 6.24
C LEU A 281 23.67 5.08 7.06
N TRP A 282 23.01 5.87 7.91
CA TRP A 282 23.64 6.98 8.63
C TRP A 282 24.77 6.52 9.55
N HIS A 283 24.57 5.45 10.32
CA HIS A 283 25.58 4.96 11.25
C HIS A 283 26.55 3.96 10.62
N SER A 284 26.05 2.97 9.86
CA SER A 284 26.88 1.85 9.38
C SER A 284 27.67 2.13 8.11
N ILE A 285 27.26 3.12 7.30
CA ILE A 285 27.95 3.47 6.05
C ILE A 285 28.60 4.84 6.13
N LEU A 286 27.92 5.84 6.72
CA LEU A 286 28.37 7.23 6.72
C LEU A 286 29.23 7.56 7.95
N ALA A 287 28.64 7.53 9.15
CA ALA A 287 29.34 7.87 10.39
C ALA A 287 30.48 6.89 10.71
N SER A 288 30.36 5.62 10.29
CA SER A 288 31.39 4.60 10.47
C SER A 288 32.70 4.96 9.76
N VAL A 289 32.64 5.30 8.48
CA VAL A 289 33.84 5.70 7.71
C VAL A 289 34.32 7.08 8.15
N PHE A 290 33.41 8.00 8.48
CA PHE A 290 33.78 9.31 8.99
C PHE A 290 34.59 9.22 10.29
N SER A 291 34.26 8.28 11.18
CA SER A 291 34.92 8.13 12.50
C SER A 291 36.00 7.03 12.53
N GLY A 292 36.22 6.30 11.43
CA GLY A 292 37.20 5.21 11.39
C GLY A 292 36.77 3.95 12.16
N LEU A 293 35.47 3.63 12.16
CA LEU A 293 34.89 2.48 12.86
C LEU A 293 35.10 1.17 12.09
N ARG A 294 34.90 0.05 12.79
CA ARG A 294 34.72 -1.28 12.23
C ARG A 294 33.26 -1.70 12.31
N VAL A 295 32.63 -2.05 11.20
CA VAL A 295 31.23 -2.48 11.16
C VAL A 295 31.09 -3.98 10.92
N ILE A 296 30.30 -4.66 11.75
CA ILE A 296 29.90 -6.06 11.55
C ILE A 296 28.44 -6.07 11.11
N PHE A 297 28.20 -6.42 9.85
CA PHE A 297 26.86 -6.57 9.29
C PHE A 297 26.33 -7.97 9.52
N VAL A 298 25.13 -8.04 10.10
CA VAL A 298 24.39 -9.29 10.32
C VAL A 298 23.16 -9.26 9.42
N PRO A 299 23.15 -10.03 8.31
CA PRO A 299 22.04 -10.00 7.37
C PRO A 299 20.71 -10.42 8.00
N TYR A 300 19.62 -9.79 7.57
CA TYR A 300 18.27 -10.14 8.05
C TYR A 300 17.87 -11.59 7.74
N SER A 301 18.36 -12.16 6.63
CA SER A 301 18.17 -13.59 6.31
C SER A 301 18.76 -14.51 7.38
N LEU A 302 19.91 -14.14 7.95
CA LEU A 302 20.53 -14.87 9.07
C LEU A 302 19.73 -14.68 10.35
N MET A 303 19.27 -13.46 10.64
CA MET A 303 18.47 -13.16 11.84
C MET A 303 17.18 -13.98 11.93
N LYS A 304 16.59 -14.39 10.79
CA LYS A 304 15.42 -15.29 10.77
C LYS A 304 15.72 -16.70 11.25
N ILE A 305 16.94 -17.17 11.05
CA ILE A 305 17.36 -18.55 11.33
C ILE A 305 18.06 -18.61 12.70
N ASN A 306 18.98 -17.67 12.94
CA ASN A 306 19.73 -17.56 14.19
C ASN A 306 19.72 -16.09 14.68
N PRO A 307 18.69 -15.68 15.45
CA PRO A 307 18.57 -14.31 15.92
C PRO A 307 19.58 -13.93 17.02
N ALA A 308 20.28 -14.90 17.64
CA ALA A 308 21.35 -14.62 18.60
C ALA A 308 22.66 -14.15 17.94
N SER A 309 22.80 -14.33 16.61
CA SER A 309 24.04 -14.07 15.87
C SER A 309 24.66 -12.70 16.14
N TRP A 310 23.86 -11.64 16.23
CA TRP A 310 24.39 -10.30 16.48
C TRP A 310 24.97 -10.15 17.89
N MET A 311 24.35 -10.75 18.92
CA MET A 311 24.85 -10.74 20.30
C MET A 311 26.13 -11.58 20.44
N LEU A 312 26.21 -12.69 19.71
CA LEU A 312 27.44 -13.49 19.62
C LEU A 312 28.57 -12.67 18.98
N MET A 313 28.27 -11.85 17.97
CA MET A 313 29.27 -10.96 17.38
C MET A 313 29.66 -9.81 18.32
N VAL A 314 28.73 -9.27 19.09
CA VAL A 314 29.04 -8.30 20.16
C VAL A 314 30.05 -8.92 21.12
N THR A 315 29.80 -10.14 21.59
CA THR A 315 30.67 -10.87 22.52
C THR A 315 32.05 -11.11 21.89
N LYS A 316 32.08 -11.66 20.66
CA LYS A 316 33.29 -12.04 19.94
C LYS A 316 34.20 -10.84 19.62
N TYR A 317 33.60 -9.73 19.17
CA TYR A 317 34.33 -8.55 18.72
C TYR A 317 34.40 -7.44 19.78
N GLN A 318 33.86 -7.68 20.98
CA GLN A 318 33.78 -6.70 22.06
C GLN A 318 33.19 -5.36 21.56
N ALA A 319 32.10 -5.47 20.81
CA ALA A 319 31.49 -4.33 20.14
C ALA A 319 30.99 -3.29 21.15
N LYS A 320 31.21 -2.01 20.85
CA LYS A 320 30.80 -0.89 21.72
C LYS A 320 29.39 -0.41 21.43
N THR A 321 28.94 -0.59 20.18
CA THR A 321 27.63 -0.14 19.72
C THR A 321 26.92 -1.25 18.95
N ALA A 322 25.61 -1.40 19.18
CA ALA A 322 24.74 -2.23 18.36
C ALA A 322 23.60 -1.38 17.80
N LEU A 323 23.25 -1.57 16.52
CA LEU A 323 22.12 -0.93 15.87
C LEU A 323 21.03 -1.96 15.61
N VAL A 324 19.86 -1.75 16.21
CA VAL A 324 18.76 -2.72 16.23
C VAL A 324 17.40 -2.03 16.17
N LYS A 325 16.36 -2.79 15.81
CA LYS A 325 14.96 -2.44 16.07
C LYS A 325 14.47 -3.11 17.35
N SER A 326 13.39 -2.62 17.95
CA SER A 326 12.82 -3.26 19.15
C SER A 326 12.43 -4.73 18.93
N ARG A 327 12.05 -5.09 17.69
CA ARG A 327 11.81 -6.47 17.27
C ARG A 327 13.04 -7.36 17.37
N ASP A 328 14.23 -6.84 17.07
CA ASP A 328 15.46 -7.63 17.08
C ASP A 328 15.90 -7.94 18.52
N LEU A 329 15.61 -7.05 19.47
CA LEU A 329 15.75 -7.31 20.90
C LEU A 329 14.81 -8.42 21.37
N HIS A 330 13.56 -8.40 20.92
CA HIS A 330 12.60 -9.47 21.22
C HIS A 330 13.08 -10.83 20.69
N TRP A 331 13.56 -10.88 19.44
CA TRP A 331 14.11 -12.11 18.88
C TRP A 331 15.38 -12.58 19.58
N GLY A 332 16.24 -11.63 19.98
CA GLY A 332 17.41 -11.92 20.79
C GLY A 332 17.03 -12.57 22.12
N LEU A 333 16.04 -12.01 22.82
CA LEU A 333 15.52 -12.55 24.08
C LEU A 333 15.03 -14.00 23.96
N LEU A 334 14.34 -14.34 22.86
CA LEU A 334 13.82 -15.68 22.62
C LEU A 334 14.95 -16.71 22.39
N ALA A 335 16.04 -16.30 21.74
CA ALA A 335 17.16 -17.18 21.45
C ALA A 335 18.21 -17.27 22.57
N THR A 336 18.11 -16.45 23.61
CA THR A 336 19.06 -16.47 24.75
C THR A 336 19.18 -17.84 25.41
N ARG A 337 18.10 -18.64 25.41
CA ARG A 337 18.05 -19.95 26.07
C ARG A 337 19.12 -20.92 25.55
N ASP A 338 19.50 -20.78 24.28
CA ASP A 338 20.42 -21.69 23.61
C ASP A 338 21.88 -21.21 23.65
N HIS A 339 22.15 -19.98 24.14
CA HIS A 339 23.45 -19.32 24.04
C HIS A 339 23.92 -18.75 25.39
N LYS A 340 24.51 -19.60 26.23
CA LYS A 340 25.01 -19.20 27.55
C LYS A 340 26.31 -18.39 27.51
N GLU A 341 26.99 -18.36 26.38
CA GLU A 341 28.27 -17.69 26.14
C GLU A 341 28.14 -16.18 25.90
N ILE A 342 26.92 -15.66 25.72
CA ILE A 342 26.69 -14.24 25.42
C ILE A 342 27.15 -13.36 26.60
N ASN A 343 27.99 -12.37 26.29
CA ASN A 343 28.45 -11.34 27.21
C ASN A 343 28.37 -9.96 26.53
N LEU A 344 27.57 -9.06 27.12
CA LEU A 344 27.26 -7.74 26.58
C LEU A 344 27.95 -6.61 27.37
N SER A 345 28.92 -6.92 28.24
CA SER A 345 29.64 -5.92 29.06
C SER A 345 30.41 -4.87 28.25
N SER A 346 30.76 -5.20 27.00
CA SER A 346 31.44 -4.27 26.09
C SER A 346 30.52 -3.22 25.48
N LEU A 347 29.19 -3.46 25.47
CA LEU A 347 28.24 -2.52 24.89
C LEU A 347 28.10 -1.27 25.76
N ARG A 348 28.43 -0.14 25.16
CA ARG A 348 28.12 1.19 25.69
C ARG A 348 26.73 1.65 25.23
N SER A 349 26.34 1.29 24.00
CA SER A 349 25.06 1.73 23.44
C SER A 349 24.42 0.68 22.54
N ILE A 350 23.11 0.55 22.67
CA ILE A 350 22.20 -0.18 21.80
C ILE A 350 21.25 0.86 21.24
N LEU A 351 21.51 1.30 20.01
CA LEU A 351 20.66 2.26 19.33
C LEU A 351 19.40 1.55 18.83
N VAL A 352 18.25 1.91 19.39
CA VAL A 352 16.94 1.36 19.00
C VAL A 352 16.31 2.28 17.96
N ALA A 353 16.41 1.88 16.69
CA ALA A 353 16.03 2.68 15.54
C ALA A 353 14.73 2.18 14.90
N ASP A 354 13.61 2.36 15.61
CA ASP A 354 12.27 2.13 15.05
C ASP A 354 11.76 3.34 14.23
N GLY A 355 12.52 4.45 14.20
CA GLY A 355 12.17 5.70 13.51
C GLY A 355 11.40 6.70 14.39
N ALA A 356 10.76 6.20 15.45
CA ALA A 356 9.98 6.94 16.43
C ALA A 356 10.26 6.37 17.85
N ASN A 357 9.30 6.48 18.77
CA ASN A 357 9.33 5.75 20.04
C ASN A 357 9.39 4.23 19.76
N PRO A 358 10.14 3.43 20.54
CA PRO A 358 10.26 2.01 20.29
C PRO A 358 8.89 1.33 20.25
N TRP A 359 8.65 0.59 19.17
CA TRP A 359 7.36 -0.04 18.91
C TRP A 359 7.00 -1.08 20.00
N SER A 360 8.01 -1.66 20.64
CA SER A 360 7.84 -2.62 21.73
C SER A 360 8.74 -2.27 22.92
N LEU A 361 8.30 -1.30 23.73
CA LEU A 361 8.98 -0.91 24.97
C LEU A 361 9.17 -2.10 25.93
N SER A 362 8.18 -2.98 26.02
CA SER A 362 8.28 -4.20 26.83
C SER A 362 9.44 -5.10 26.40
N SER A 363 9.75 -5.16 25.11
CA SER A 363 10.89 -5.93 24.61
C SER A 363 12.22 -5.27 24.95
N CYS A 364 12.29 -3.94 24.94
CA CYS A 364 13.48 -3.20 25.39
C CYS A 364 13.73 -3.44 26.89
N ASP A 365 12.70 -3.29 27.73
CA ASP A 365 12.79 -3.46 29.18
C ASP A 365 13.17 -4.90 29.56
N GLN A 366 12.50 -5.89 28.97
CA GLN A 366 12.80 -7.31 29.20
C GLN A 366 14.21 -7.67 28.75
N PHE A 367 14.66 -7.17 27.59
CA PHE A 367 16.02 -7.41 27.11
C PHE A 367 17.05 -6.82 28.07
N ALA A 368 16.87 -5.56 28.49
CA ALA A 368 17.75 -4.90 29.45
C ALA A 368 17.84 -5.69 30.77
N SER A 369 16.70 -6.12 31.31
CA SER A 369 16.61 -6.89 32.55
C SER A 369 17.31 -8.25 32.44
N VAL A 370 17.03 -9.04 31.40
CA VAL A 370 17.60 -10.39 31.25
C VAL A 370 19.11 -10.35 31.04
N PHE A 371 19.61 -9.42 30.22
CA PHE A 371 21.03 -9.33 29.90
C PHE A 371 21.84 -8.49 30.90
N GLN A 372 21.22 -7.91 31.92
CA GLN A 372 21.94 -7.25 33.01
C GLN A 372 22.91 -8.22 33.71
N SER A 373 22.47 -9.46 33.96
CA SER A 373 23.31 -10.55 34.48
C SER A 373 24.47 -10.94 33.55
N ARG A 374 24.40 -10.55 32.27
CA ARG A 374 25.40 -10.78 31.22
C ARG A 374 26.22 -9.53 30.92
N GLY A 375 26.23 -8.56 31.85
CA GLY A 375 27.06 -7.35 31.78
C GLY A 375 26.44 -6.16 31.05
N LEU A 376 25.23 -6.28 30.49
CA LEU A 376 24.56 -5.15 29.85
C LEU A 376 24.23 -4.08 30.90
N LYS A 377 24.63 -2.84 30.64
CA LYS A 377 24.27 -1.72 31.51
C LYS A 377 22.83 -1.26 31.21
N PRO A 378 22.00 -0.92 32.22
CA PRO A 378 20.61 -0.50 31.99
C PRO A 378 20.46 0.72 31.07
N ASP A 379 21.43 1.64 31.12
CA ASP A 379 21.50 2.87 30.33
C ASP A 379 22.04 2.67 28.91
N ALA A 380 22.47 1.45 28.56
CA ALA A 380 22.96 1.16 27.22
C ALA A 380 21.82 1.23 26.18
N VAL A 381 20.55 1.06 26.56
CA VAL A 381 19.43 1.15 25.61
C VAL A 381 19.17 2.61 25.25
N CYS A 382 19.42 2.95 23.98
CA CYS A 382 19.39 4.31 23.45
C CYS A 382 18.35 4.42 22.32
N PRO A 383 17.08 4.76 22.62
CA PRO A 383 16.10 5.08 21.59
C PRO A 383 16.53 6.29 20.76
N CYS A 384 16.15 6.30 19.48
CA CYS A 384 16.34 7.46 18.61
C CYS A 384 15.14 7.68 17.68
N ALA A 385 14.93 8.94 17.29
CA ALA A 385 13.89 9.32 16.35
C ALA A 385 14.46 10.13 15.19
N GLY A 386 13.93 9.90 13.99
CA GLY A 386 14.39 10.56 12.79
C GLY A 386 13.55 10.22 11.57
N SER A 387 13.80 10.95 10.48
CA SER A 387 13.17 10.75 9.17
C SER A 387 14.23 10.95 8.08
N SER A 388 13.97 10.51 6.85
CA SER A 388 14.89 10.77 5.75
C SER A 388 15.02 12.27 5.46
N GLU A 389 13.96 13.06 5.70
CA GLU A 389 13.91 14.51 5.54
C GLU A 389 14.79 15.25 6.55
N THR A 390 14.79 14.83 7.81
CA THR A 390 15.50 15.52 8.90
C THR A 390 16.84 14.89 9.25
N GLY A 391 17.09 13.66 8.82
CA GLY A 391 18.05 12.79 9.49
C GLY A 391 17.60 12.49 10.92
N THR A 392 18.55 12.39 11.84
CA THR A 392 18.26 12.18 13.27
C THR A 392 17.75 13.46 13.92
N VAL A 393 16.54 13.42 14.47
CA VAL A 393 15.94 14.53 15.23
C VAL A 393 16.40 14.50 16.67
N SER A 394 16.33 13.32 17.29
CA SER A 394 16.72 13.11 18.68
C SER A 394 17.34 11.73 18.86
N LEU A 395 18.23 11.64 19.83
CA LEU A 395 18.76 10.35 20.26
C LEU A 395 19.11 10.40 21.74
N ARG A 396 18.90 9.28 22.42
CA ARG A 396 19.40 9.10 23.78
C ARG A 396 20.90 8.83 23.72
N ARG A 397 21.67 9.66 24.41
CA ARG A 397 23.13 9.54 24.43
C ARG A 397 23.55 8.47 25.45
N PRO A 398 24.60 7.68 25.16
CA PRO A 398 25.17 6.79 26.14
C PRO A 398 25.70 7.57 27.34
N CYS A 399 25.48 7.08 28.56
CA CYS A 399 25.96 7.78 29.75
C CYS A 399 27.49 7.75 29.81
N THR A 400 28.09 8.91 30.09
CA THR A 400 29.50 9.04 30.48
C THR A 400 29.60 9.16 31.99
N GLU A 401 30.68 8.64 32.60
CA GLU A 401 30.90 8.73 34.04
C GLU A 401 30.73 10.19 34.53
N GLY A 402 29.76 10.43 35.42
CA GLY A 402 29.43 11.76 35.96
C GLY A 402 28.27 12.51 35.29
N SER A 403 27.65 11.99 34.24
CA SER A 403 26.46 12.62 33.62
C SER A 403 25.17 12.26 34.38
N VAL A 404 24.30 13.26 34.61
CA VAL A 404 22.96 13.02 35.17
C VAL A 404 22.08 12.30 34.14
N HIS A 405 21.41 11.23 34.57
CA HIS A 405 20.48 10.48 33.72
C HIS A 405 19.21 11.29 33.44
N ASN A 406 19.15 11.91 32.26
CA ASN A 406 17.92 12.50 31.74
C ASN A 406 17.15 11.46 30.91
N SER A 407 16.38 10.61 31.57
CA SER A 407 15.41 9.70 30.95
C SER A 407 14.02 9.99 31.50
N GLY A 408 13.05 10.12 30.62
CA GLY A 408 11.65 10.39 30.95
C GLY A 408 10.74 9.28 30.41
N ARG A 409 9.90 8.74 31.29
CA ARG A 409 8.81 7.83 30.93
C ARG A 409 7.49 8.50 31.27
N GLY A 410 6.54 8.47 30.35
CA GLY A 410 5.21 9.03 30.53
C GLY A 410 4.13 7.98 30.32
N VAL A 411 3.11 7.97 31.18
CA VAL A 411 1.90 7.16 31.01
C VAL A 411 0.77 8.11 30.66
N LEU A 412 0.25 8.01 29.45
CA LEU A 412 -0.65 9.01 28.87
C LEU A 412 -2.03 8.42 28.56
N SER A 413 -3.09 9.22 28.71
CA SER A 413 -4.45 8.80 28.36
C SER A 413 -4.63 8.71 26.84
N MET A 414 -5.01 7.54 26.33
CA MET A 414 -5.32 7.33 24.90
C MET A 414 -6.50 8.18 24.43
N SER A 415 -7.49 8.38 25.30
CA SER A 415 -8.64 9.24 25.00
C SER A 415 -8.20 10.69 24.76
N ALA A 416 -7.36 11.26 25.63
CA ALA A 416 -6.82 12.60 25.44
C ALA A 416 -5.91 12.70 24.21
N LEU A 417 -5.04 11.69 23.98
CA LEU A 417 -4.16 11.64 22.80
C LEU A 417 -4.96 11.63 21.49
N SER A 418 -6.14 11.01 21.47
CA SER A 418 -7.01 11.03 20.28
C SER A 418 -7.51 12.44 19.91
N HIS A 419 -7.48 13.37 20.86
CA HIS A 419 -7.75 14.80 20.65
C HIS A 419 -6.47 15.63 20.48
N SER A 420 -5.31 14.98 20.32
CA SER A 420 -3.98 15.62 20.27
C SER A 420 -3.62 16.38 21.56
N VAL A 421 -4.11 15.90 22.71
CA VAL A 421 -3.85 16.50 24.03
C VAL A 421 -3.11 15.50 24.91
N VAL A 422 -2.09 15.96 25.62
CA VAL A 422 -1.28 15.17 26.54
C VAL A 422 -1.89 15.27 27.93
N ARG A 423 -2.33 14.14 28.48
CA ARG A 423 -2.79 14.01 29.87
C ARG A 423 -2.18 12.78 30.50
N VAL A 424 -1.64 12.93 31.70
CA VAL A 424 -1.10 11.81 32.48
C VAL A 424 -2.26 10.94 32.95
N ASP A 425 -2.09 9.63 32.83
CA ASP A 425 -3.05 8.63 33.33
C ASP A 425 -2.39 7.76 34.41
N GLN A 426 -3.18 6.97 35.12
CA GLN A 426 -2.70 6.04 36.15
C GLN A 426 -1.89 4.90 35.52
N GLU A 427 -0.81 4.51 36.20
CA GLU A 427 -0.07 3.31 35.85
C GLU A 427 -0.99 2.08 35.90
N ASN A 428 -0.92 1.23 34.86
CA ASN A 428 -1.73 0.02 34.66
C ASN A 428 -3.16 0.22 34.10
N SER A 429 -3.55 1.45 33.75
CA SER A 429 -4.80 1.71 33.01
C SER A 429 -4.76 1.06 31.62
N LEU A 430 -5.79 0.29 31.24
CA LEU A 430 -5.88 -0.34 29.91
C LEU A 430 -6.08 0.68 28.78
N THR A 431 -6.52 1.88 29.12
CA THR A 431 -6.70 3.04 28.22
C THR A 431 -5.51 3.99 28.27
N SER A 432 -4.37 3.55 28.82
CA SER A 432 -3.14 4.34 28.88
C SER A 432 -2.09 3.83 27.90
N LEU A 433 -1.30 4.75 27.37
CA LEU A 433 -0.14 4.50 26.54
C LEU A 433 1.12 4.92 27.28
N THR A 434 2.00 3.95 27.53
CA THR A 434 3.33 4.21 28.05
C THR A 434 4.25 4.63 26.91
N LEU A 435 4.87 5.80 27.04
CA LEU A 435 5.86 6.33 26.11
C LEU A 435 7.22 6.49 26.80
N GLN A 436 8.27 6.22 26.03
CA GLN A 436 9.63 6.53 26.41
C GLN A 436 10.11 7.74 25.62
N ASP A 437 10.90 8.63 26.22
CA ASP A 437 11.58 9.66 25.45
C ASP A 437 12.50 9.05 24.38
N ALA A 438 12.59 9.74 23.25
CA ALA A 438 13.55 9.47 22.18
C ALA A 438 14.89 10.21 22.39
N GLY A 439 15.18 10.62 23.64
CA GLY A 439 16.37 11.35 24.04
C GLY A 439 16.34 12.85 23.74
N GLN A 440 17.53 13.44 23.72
CA GLN A 440 17.74 14.87 23.50
C GLN A 440 17.80 15.21 22.00
N VAL A 441 17.54 16.46 21.68
CA VAL A 441 17.74 17.03 20.34
C VAL A 441 19.18 16.76 19.85
N ILE A 442 19.31 16.43 18.57
CA ILE A 442 20.61 16.23 17.91
C ILE A 442 21.53 17.45 18.08
N THR A 443 22.83 17.21 18.23
CA THR A 443 23.84 18.27 18.40
C THR A 443 23.77 19.29 17.27
N GLY A 444 23.68 20.58 17.61
CA GLY A 444 23.55 21.70 16.66
C GLY A 444 22.15 21.87 16.05
N GLY A 445 21.16 21.09 16.47
CA GLY A 445 19.77 21.18 16.02
C GLY A 445 18.88 22.02 16.94
N VAL A 446 17.78 22.52 16.40
CA VAL A 446 16.71 23.21 17.12
C VAL A 446 15.38 22.59 16.72
N VAL A 447 14.60 22.16 17.71
CA VAL A 447 13.31 21.50 17.51
C VAL A 447 12.17 22.39 17.98
N VAL A 448 11.09 22.39 17.20
CA VAL A 448 9.79 22.95 17.58
C VAL A 448 8.69 21.94 17.26
N VAL A 449 7.53 22.12 17.87
CA VAL A 449 6.34 21.31 17.61
C VAL A 449 5.24 22.23 17.09
N VAL A 450 4.70 21.91 15.92
CA VAL A 450 3.68 22.73 15.25
C VAL A 450 2.36 21.98 15.10
N LYS A 451 1.26 22.72 15.05
CA LYS A 451 -0.09 22.13 14.92
C LYS A 451 -0.25 21.30 13.64
N LEU A 452 -1.02 20.23 13.75
CA LEU A 452 -1.24 19.25 12.67
C LEU A 452 -2.07 19.80 11.51
N SER A 453 -2.94 20.77 11.79
CA SER A 453 -3.85 21.37 10.83
C SER A 453 -3.73 22.90 10.84
N GLY A 454 -3.96 23.51 9.67
CA GLY A 454 -3.84 24.94 9.50
C GLY A 454 -2.38 25.42 9.32
N PRO A 455 -2.11 26.72 9.53
CA PRO A 455 -0.76 27.28 9.45
C PRO A 455 0.14 26.69 10.54
N PRO A 456 1.48 26.65 10.34
CA PRO A 456 2.44 26.00 11.24
C PRO A 456 2.65 26.79 12.54
N ARG A 457 1.61 26.95 13.34
CA ARG A 457 1.65 27.59 14.66
C ARG A 457 2.25 26.64 15.68
N LEU A 458 2.99 27.18 16.65
CA LEU A 458 3.50 26.40 17.77
C LEU A 458 2.37 25.76 18.58
N CYS A 459 2.62 24.52 19.00
CA CYS A 459 1.77 23.80 19.94
C CYS A 459 1.96 24.32 21.37
N MET A 460 0.95 24.08 22.21
CA MET A 460 1.11 24.19 23.67
C MET A 460 1.93 23.02 24.23
N THR A 461 2.48 23.16 25.43
CA THR A 461 3.34 22.13 26.06
C THR A 461 2.65 20.79 26.27
N ASP A 462 1.32 20.80 26.35
CA ASP A 462 0.45 19.63 26.51
C ASP A 462 -0.33 19.29 25.23
N GLU A 463 0.14 19.76 24.06
CA GLU A 463 -0.47 19.51 22.75
C GLU A 463 0.48 18.66 21.89
N VAL A 464 -0.07 17.63 21.25
CA VAL A 464 0.65 16.80 20.29
C VAL A 464 0.62 17.48 18.93
N GLY A 465 1.79 17.68 18.33
CA GLY A 465 1.93 18.26 17.00
C GLY A 465 2.97 17.57 16.16
N GLU A 466 3.24 18.12 14.98
CA GLU A 466 4.31 17.67 14.11
C GLU A 466 5.65 18.27 14.56
N ILE A 467 6.63 17.39 14.76
CA ILE A 467 7.98 17.79 15.15
C ILE A 467 8.71 18.35 13.92
N CYS A 468 9.22 19.57 14.04
CA CYS A 468 10.03 20.22 13.00
C CYS A 468 11.45 20.47 13.52
N LEU A 469 12.44 20.22 12.67
CA LEU A 469 13.86 20.38 12.99
C LEU A 469 14.48 21.44 12.09
N TYR A 470 15.20 22.37 12.71
CA TYR A 470 16.24 23.14 12.05
C TYR A 470 17.60 22.56 12.43
N ALA A 471 18.37 22.09 11.44
CA ALA A 471 19.75 21.69 11.63
C ALA A 471 20.48 21.72 10.29
N HIS A 472 21.80 21.95 10.31
CA HIS A 472 22.61 21.84 9.09
C HIS A 472 22.66 20.41 8.53
N SER A 473 22.22 19.41 9.30
CA SER A 473 22.16 17.99 8.92
C SER A 473 20.90 17.58 8.18
N THR A 474 19.89 18.45 8.04
CA THR A 474 18.63 18.08 7.38
C THR A 474 18.79 17.98 5.86
N GLY A 475 17.87 17.25 5.21
CA GLY A 475 17.72 17.27 3.76
C GLY A 475 17.34 18.65 3.23
N SER A 476 17.42 18.81 1.91
CA SER A 476 17.27 20.10 1.24
C SER A 476 15.98 20.24 0.43
N ALA A 477 15.53 19.17 -0.21
CA ALA A 477 14.36 19.14 -1.08
C ALA A 477 13.94 17.71 -1.40
N TYR A 478 12.72 17.56 -1.92
CA TYR A 478 12.34 16.39 -2.70
C TYR A 478 12.73 16.61 -4.17
N TRP A 479 13.40 15.63 -4.77
CA TRP A 479 13.90 15.74 -6.14
C TRP A 479 12.77 15.99 -7.13
N GLY A 480 12.83 17.12 -7.85
CA GLY A 480 11.87 17.50 -8.89
C GLY A 480 10.47 17.85 -8.39
N LEU A 481 10.28 18.09 -7.08
CA LEU A 481 8.98 18.35 -6.47
C LEU A 481 9.00 19.66 -5.66
N ASP A 482 9.15 20.80 -6.34
CA ASP A 482 9.38 22.10 -5.68
C ASP A 482 8.25 22.53 -4.73
N GLY A 483 6.99 22.31 -5.11
CA GLY A 483 5.83 22.66 -4.28
C GLY A 483 5.79 21.88 -2.96
N LEU A 484 6.02 20.56 -3.03
CA LEU A 484 6.14 19.72 -1.82
C LEU A 484 7.40 20.07 -1.03
N SER A 485 8.50 20.41 -1.72
CA SER A 485 9.76 20.76 -1.08
C SER A 485 9.63 22.05 -0.25
N ALA A 486 8.94 23.07 -0.77
CA ALA A 486 8.68 24.29 -0.02
C ALA A 486 7.87 24.01 1.25
N ASN A 487 6.83 23.18 1.17
CA ASN A 487 5.99 22.87 2.33
C ASN A 487 6.69 22.01 3.41
N THR A 488 7.68 21.20 3.01
CA THR A 488 8.39 20.29 3.93
C THR A 488 9.70 20.87 4.45
N PHE A 489 10.52 21.50 3.61
CA PHE A 489 11.89 21.93 3.95
C PHE A 489 12.04 23.42 4.23
N LYS A 490 10.99 24.23 3.98
CA LYS A 490 11.01 25.69 4.15
C LYS A 490 9.89 26.16 5.09
N VAL A 491 9.71 25.47 6.20
CA VAL A 491 8.65 25.79 7.17
C VAL A 491 9.08 26.95 8.04
N GLU A 492 8.19 27.93 8.21
CA GLU A 492 8.37 29.07 9.11
C GLU A 492 7.38 28.94 10.28
N PRO A 493 7.80 28.38 11.43
CA PRO A 493 6.93 28.22 12.57
C PRO A 493 6.46 29.57 13.12
N LEU A 494 5.15 29.71 13.34
CA LEU A 494 4.53 30.93 13.83
C LEU A 494 4.41 30.92 15.35
N GLY A 495 4.86 32.00 15.98
CA GLY A 495 4.68 32.27 17.40
C GLY A 495 3.25 32.68 17.75
N ASN A 496 3.05 33.17 18.98
CA ASN A 496 1.73 33.62 19.46
C ASN A 496 1.20 34.86 18.74
N ASP A 497 2.11 35.70 18.24
CA ASP A 497 1.83 36.94 17.53
C ASP A 497 1.66 36.75 16.02
N ASP A 498 1.53 35.49 15.56
CA ASP A 498 1.45 35.12 14.16
C ASP A 498 2.65 35.52 13.29
N LYS A 499 3.80 35.76 13.94
CA LYS A 499 5.05 36.03 13.24
C LYS A 499 5.97 34.81 13.26
N PRO A 500 6.78 34.63 12.20
CA PRO A 500 7.83 33.63 12.21
C PRO A 500 8.77 33.79 13.40
N LEU A 501 9.16 32.67 14.02
CA LEU A 501 10.10 32.65 15.16
C LEU A 501 11.49 33.24 14.84
N GLY A 502 11.87 33.26 13.57
CA GLY A 502 13.16 33.75 13.13
C GLY A 502 13.36 33.58 11.62
N PRO A 503 14.55 33.95 11.11
CA PRO A 503 14.83 33.93 9.67
C PRO A 503 15.18 32.55 9.12
N VAL A 504 15.30 31.54 9.99
CA VAL A 504 15.76 30.20 9.62
C VAL A 504 14.58 29.26 9.34
N PRO A 505 14.57 28.58 8.17
CA PRO A 505 13.53 27.61 7.85
C PRO A 505 13.72 26.30 8.62
N TYR A 506 12.61 25.67 8.98
CA TYR A 506 12.54 24.36 9.61
C TYR A 506 12.09 23.30 8.61
N VAL A 507 12.47 22.05 8.91
CA VAL A 507 12.08 20.87 8.14
C VAL A 507 11.05 20.05 8.93
N ARG A 508 9.91 19.74 8.31
CA ARG A 508 8.89 18.81 8.85
C ARG A 508 9.44 17.39 8.87
N SER A 509 9.43 16.75 10.03
CA SER A 509 9.90 15.36 10.17
C SER A 509 8.85 14.31 9.81
N GLY A 510 7.56 14.68 9.75
CA GLY A 510 6.46 13.72 9.72
C GLY A 510 6.25 12.95 11.02
N LEU A 511 7.09 13.14 12.05
CA LEU A 511 6.93 12.55 13.37
C LEU A 511 5.98 13.41 14.21
N LEU A 512 5.06 12.75 14.92
CA LEU A 512 4.12 13.41 15.81
C LEU A 512 4.56 13.23 17.25
N GLY A 513 4.50 14.29 18.03
CA GLY A 513 4.96 14.25 19.41
C GLY A 513 4.87 15.58 20.13
N PHE A 514 5.55 15.65 21.28
CA PHE A 514 5.60 16.82 22.15
C PHE A 514 6.97 16.91 22.85
N LEU A 515 7.27 18.08 23.41
CA LEU A 515 8.49 18.29 24.20
C LEU A 515 8.21 18.03 25.67
N GLY A 516 8.99 17.12 26.26
CA GLY A 516 8.97 16.85 27.68
C GLY A 516 9.94 17.74 28.48
N PRO A 517 10.03 17.53 29.79
CA PRO A 517 10.98 18.21 30.66
C PRO A 517 12.42 18.05 30.17
N ASN A 518 13.28 19.05 30.45
CA ASN A 518 14.70 19.05 30.09
C ASN A 518 14.98 18.92 28.57
N GLY A 519 14.02 19.29 27.71
CA GLY A 519 14.18 19.23 26.26
C GLY A 519 14.18 17.81 25.68
N LEU A 520 13.66 16.84 26.42
CA LEU A 520 13.44 15.48 25.95
C LEU A 520 12.31 15.44 24.92
N ILE A 521 12.49 14.65 23.86
CA ILE A 521 11.48 14.53 22.80
C ILE A 521 10.67 13.26 23.01
N PHE A 522 9.35 13.39 23.07
CA PHE A 522 8.43 12.25 23.08
C PHE A 522 7.76 12.13 21.72
N VAL A 523 7.94 10.99 21.06
CA VAL A 523 7.31 10.71 19.76
C VAL A 523 6.16 9.75 19.97
N VAL A 524 4.95 10.17 19.61
CA VAL A 524 3.71 9.41 19.78
C VAL A 524 3.40 8.58 18.53
N GLY A 525 3.81 9.04 17.34
CA GLY A 525 3.58 8.30 16.11
C GLY A 525 4.13 8.99 14.87
N ASN A 526 3.70 8.53 13.69
CA ASN A 526 4.08 9.10 12.41
C ASN A 526 2.83 9.58 11.66
N ARG A 527 2.89 10.75 11.03
CA ARG A 527 1.81 11.33 10.24
C ARG A 527 1.28 10.38 9.15
N ASN A 528 2.14 9.56 8.57
CA ASN A 528 1.75 8.58 7.54
C ASN A 528 0.96 7.38 8.09
N SER A 529 1.09 7.07 9.39
CA SER A 529 0.38 5.97 10.06
C SER A 529 -0.80 6.43 10.91
N GLN A 530 -1.13 7.73 10.87
CA GLN A 530 -2.26 8.31 11.60
C GLN A 530 -3.52 8.35 10.75
N MET A 531 -4.65 8.08 11.41
CA MET A 531 -5.98 8.04 10.81
C MET A 531 -6.89 9.00 11.54
N TYR A 532 -7.70 9.74 10.79
CA TYR A 532 -8.60 10.75 11.35
C TYR A 532 -10.06 10.34 11.19
N VAL A 533 -10.65 9.80 12.25
CA VAL A 533 -11.96 9.16 12.24
C VAL A 533 -12.88 9.88 13.20
N SER A 534 -14.05 10.32 12.73
CA SER A 534 -15.07 10.98 13.58
C SER A 534 -14.52 12.14 14.42
N GLY A 535 -13.58 12.91 13.89
CA GLY A 535 -13.01 14.06 14.59
C GLY A 535 -11.79 13.78 15.48
N ARG A 536 -11.34 12.52 15.59
CA ARG A 536 -10.24 12.09 16.46
C ARG A 536 -9.12 11.41 15.70
N GLN A 537 -7.91 11.48 16.24
CA GLN A 537 -6.70 10.83 15.72
C GLN A 537 -6.53 9.44 16.32
N HIS A 538 -6.20 8.46 15.48
CA HIS A 538 -5.91 7.09 15.88
C HIS A 538 -4.64 6.59 15.19
N GLY A 539 -3.68 6.14 15.99
CA GLY A 539 -2.45 5.54 15.50
C GLY A 539 -2.64 4.10 15.04
N ALA A 540 -2.14 3.76 13.85
CA ALA A 540 -2.18 2.37 13.36
C ALA A 540 -1.41 1.42 14.28
N ASP A 541 -0.27 1.84 14.83
CA ASP A 541 0.58 1.02 15.70
C ASP A 541 -0.13 0.66 17.02
N ASP A 542 -0.88 1.59 17.60
CA ASP A 542 -1.63 1.37 18.84
C ASP A 542 -2.77 0.35 18.63
N LEU A 543 -3.47 0.45 17.49
CA LEU A 543 -4.51 -0.51 17.10
C LEU A 543 -3.92 -1.90 16.83
N ILE A 544 -2.75 -1.96 16.20
CA ILE A 544 -2.01 -3.22 16.02
C ILE A 544 -1.64 -3.82 17.39
N ALA A 545 -1.14 -3.00 18.32
CA ALA A 545 -0.76 -3.47 19.65
C ALA A 545 -1.96 -4.06 20.40
N THR A 546 -3.13 -3.39 20.35
CA THR A 546 -4.38 -3.91 20.95
C THR A 546 -4.83 -5.20 20.28
N ALA A 547 -4.84 -5.27 18.95
CA ALA A 547 -5.23 -6.49 18.23
C ALA A 547 -4.31 -7.68 18.56
N LEU A 548 -3.00 -7.44 18.74
CA LEU A 548 -2.03 -8.47 19.12
C LEU A 548 -2.12 -8.90 20.59
N ALA A 549 -2.67 -8.06 21.47
CA ALA A 549 -2.86 -8.36 22.89
C ALA A 549 -4.03 -9.33 23.12
N VAL A 550 -5.02 -9.37 22.21
CA VAL A 550 -6.14 -10.31 22.26
C VAL A 550 -5.66 -11.71 21.87
N GLU A 551 -5.55 -12.61 22.85
CA GLU A 551 -5.03 -13.98 22.71
C GLU A 551 -3.71 -14.04 21.91
N PRO A 552 -2.60 -13.55 22.50
CA PRO A 552 -1.34 -13.36 21.80
C PRO A 552 -0.86 -14.64 21.12
N MET A 553 -0.44 -14.52 19.87
CA MET A 553 0.22 -15.59 19.10
C MET A 553 -0.64 -16.82 18.79
N LYS A 554 -1.93 -16.87 19.13
CA LYS A 554 -2.80 -18.02 18.80
C LYS A 554 -3.31 -17.97 17.37
N PHE A 555 -3.78 -16.80 16.92
CA PHE A 555 -4.53 -16.67 15.66
C PHE A 555 -3.77 -16.02 14.51
N ILE A 556 -3.01 -14.97 14.81
CA ILE A 556 -2.27 -14.19 13.80
C ILE A 556 -0.77 -14.17 14.09
N TYR A 557 0.04 -13.87 13.08
CA TYR A 557 1.48 -13.70 13.25
C TYR A 557 1.83 -12.27 13.70
N ARG A 558 2.70 -12.13 14.71
CA ARG A 558 3.25 -10.82 15.10
C ARG A 558 3.95 -10.16 13.91
N GLY A 559 3.60 -8.89 13.65
CA GLY A 559 4.15 -8.12 12.54
C GLY A 559 3.62 -8.50 11.15
N ARG A 560 2.55 -9.32 11.06
CA ARG A 560 1.85 -9.63 9.79
C ARG A 560 0.41 -9.13 9.80
N ILE A 561 0.28 -7.86 10.12
CA ILE A 561 -0.97 -7.14 10.26
C ILE A 561 -0.78 -5.75 9.63
N ALA A 562 -1.78 -5.30 8.89
CA ALA A 562 -1.88 -3.97 8.31
C ALA A 562 -3.11 -3.27 8.87
N VAL A 563 -2.94 -2.05 9.35
CA VAL A 563 -4.02 -1.18 9.76
C VAL A 563 -3.92 0.10 8.94
N PHE A 564 -5.02 0.48 8.32
CA PHE A 564 -5.12 1.67 7.48
C PHE A 564 -6.56 2.15 7.41
N SER A 565 -6.77 3.36 6.87
CA SER A 565 -8.10 3.89 6.67
C SER A 565 -8.51 3.98 5.19
N VAL A 566 -9.82 3.85 4.95
CA VAL A 566 -10.47 4.06 3.66
C VAL A 566 -11.53 5.15 3.78
N ASN A 567 -11.73 5.97 2.75
CA ASN A 567 -12.71 7.05 2.78
C ASN A 567 -14.11 6.49 2.47
N VAL A 568 -15.05 6.67 3.38
CA VAL A 568 -16.46 6.28 3.22
C VAL A 568 -17.35 7.45 3.66
N LEU A 569 -18.26 7.89 2.80
CA LEU A 569 -19.24 8.95 3.10
C LEU A 569 -18.62 10.24 3.71
N ARG A 570 -17.45 10.65 3.18
CA ARG A 570 -16.68 11.86 3.56
C ARG A 570 -15.92 11.79 4.89
N ASP A 571 -15.72 10.61 5.43
CA ASP A 571 -14.93 10.41 6.64
C ASP A 571 -14.07 9.14 6.52
N GLU A 572 -12.98 9.05 7.29
CA GLU A 572 -12.09 7.90 7.23
C GLU A 572 -12.65 6.72 8.03
N ARG A 573 -12.44 5.49 7.56
CA ARG A 573 -12.92 4.26 8.20
C ARG A 573 -11.79 3.26 8.33
N ILE A 574 -11.61 2.72 9.54
CA ILE A 574 -10.46 1.86 9.86
C ILE A 574 -10.71 0.46 9.32
N CYS A 575 -9.73 -0.06 8.59
CA CYS A 575 -9.64 -1.43 8.15
C CYS A 575 -8.43 -2.11 8.80
N ILE A 576 -8.62 -3.34 9.27
CA ILE A 576 -7.57 -4.19 9.82
C ILE A 576 -7.48 -5.45 8.97
N ILE A 577 -6.29 -5.77 8.48
CA ILE A 577 -6.03 -6.97 7.69
C ILE A 577 -4.87 -7.73 8.30
N ALA A 578 -5.06 -9.01 8.66
CA ALA A 578 -4.03 -9.82 9.30
C ALA A 578 -3.86 -11.19 8.63
N GLU A 579 -2.63 -11.70 8.61
CA GLU A 579 -2.37 -13.09 8.20
C GLU A 579 -2.73 -14.06 9.33
N GLN A 580 -3.66 -14.96 9.03
CA GLN A 580 -4.11 -16.03 9.90
C GLN A 580 -3.11 -17.20 9.89
N LYS A 581 -2.92 -17.82 11.05
CA LYS A 581 -2.17 -19.07 11.21
C LYS A 581 -2.94 -20.26 10.59
N PRO A 582 -2.24 -21.27 10.06
CA PRO A 582 -2.90 -22.46 9.51
C PRO A 582 -3.61 -23.26 10.62
N GLY A 583 -4.69 -23.95 10.26
CA GLY A 583 -5.40 -24.87 11.15
C GLY A 583 -6.39 -24.21 12.13
N VAL A 584 -6.69 -22.92 11.95
CA VAL A 584 -7.69 -22.20 12.74
C VAL A 584 -9.07 -22.37 12.09
N SER A 585 -10.09 -22.72 12.88
CA SER A 585 -11.48 -22.86 12.41
C SER A 585 -12.14 -21.50 12.12
N GLU A 586 -13.21 -21.48 11.31
CA GLU A 586 -13.96 -20.24 11.04
C GLU A 586 -14.63 -19.69 12.32
N GLU A 587 -15.14 -20.56 13.19
CA GLU A 587 -15.76 -20.18 14.46
C GLU A 587 -14.75 -19.52 15.42
N ASP A 588 -13.56 -20.11 15.57
CA ASP A 588 -12.52 -19.52 16.41
C ASP A 588 -12.04 -18.18 15.84
N SER A 589 -11.96 -18.08 14.51
CA SER A 589 -11.59 -16.85 13.81
C SER A 589 -12.60 -15.74 14.09
N PHE A 590 -13.89 -16.04 13.96
CA PHE A 590 -14.96 -15.11 14.24
C PHE A 590 -15.01 -14.69 15.72
N SER A 591 -14.77 -15.63 16.65
CA SER A 591 -14.68 -15.35 18.08
C SER A 591 -13.53 -14.39 18.40
N TRP A 592 -12.34 -14.64 17.84
CA TRP A 592 -11.19 -13.77 18.00
C TRP A 592 -11.45 -12.38 17.41
N MET A 593 -11.97 -12.31 16.19
CA MET A 593 -12.33 -11.07 15.51
C MET A 593 -13.31 -10.23 16.35
N SER A 594 -14.33 -10.86 16.93
CA SER A 594 -15.31 -10.19 17.79
C SER A 594 -14.67 -9.62 19.07
N ARG A 595 -13.75 -10.36 19.70
CA ARG A 595 -12.99 -9.87 20.87
C ARG A 595 -12.07 -8.70 20.51
N VAL A 596 -11.45 -8.73 19.33
CA VAL A 596 -10.63 -7.61 18.83
C VAL A 596 -11.48 -6.36 18.65
N LEU A 597 -12.67 -6.49 18.04
CA LEU A 597 -13.60 -5.36 17.92
C LEU A 597 -13.99 -4.77 19.28
N GLN A 598 -14.34 -5.62 20.25
CA GLN A 598 -14.68 -5.19 21.60
C GLN A 598 -13.50 -4.52 22.32
N ALA A 599 -12.29 -5.07 22.20
CA ALA A 599 -11.10 -4.49 22.82
C ALA A 599 -10.76 -3.12 22.22
N ILE A 600 -10.88 -2.98 20.89
CA ILE A 600 -10.63 -1.70 20.23
C ILE A 600 -11.69 -0.67 20.61
N ASP A 601 -12.96 -1.05 20.62
CA ASP A 601 -14.06 -0.17 21.05
C ASP A 601 -13.87 0.27 22.51
N SER A 602 -13.51 -0.65 23.42
CA SER A 602 -13.30 -0.32 24.83
C SER A 602 -12.08 0.57 25.08
N ILE A 603 -10.97 0.36 24.38
CA ILE A 603 -9.69 1.05 24.66
C ILE A 603 -9.57 2.35 23.85
N HIS A 604 -9.91 2.30 22.56
CA HIS A 604 -9.76 3.40 21.62
C HIS A 604 -11.06 4.15 21.35
N GLN A 605 -12.19 3.64 21.86
CA GLN A 605 -13.53 4.23 21.69
C GLN A 605 -13.89 4.44 20.22
N VAL A 606 -13.43 3.56 19.32
CA VAL A 606 -13.61 3.69 17.87
C VAL A 606 -14.09 2.38 17.25
N GLY A 607 -15.06 2.48 16.33
CA GLY A 607 -15.53 1.35 15.54
C GLY A 607 -14.56 0.99 14.41
N ILE A 608 -14.35 -0.31 14.19
CA ILE A 608 -13.62 -0.84 13.04
C ILE A 608 -14.61 -1.15 11.91
N TYR A 609 -14.37 -0.61 10.72
CA TYR A 609 -15.25 -0.78 9.58
C TYR A 609 -15.13 -2.16 8.95
N CYS A 610 -13.90 -2.68 8.88
CA CYS A 610 -13.58 -3.97 8.32
C CYS A 610 -12.44 -4.63 9.09
N LEU A 611 -12.63 -5.90 9.46
CA LEU A 611 -11.57 -6.79 9.92
C LEU A 611 -11.50 -8.01 8.98
N ALA A 612 -10.35 -8.24 8.37
CA ALA A 612 -10.16 -9.30 7.38
C ALA A 612 -8.97 -10.19 7.75
N LEU A 613 -9.18 -11.50 7.69
CA LEU A 613 -8.15 -12.52 7.88
C LEU A 613 -7.79 -13.12 6.53
N VAL A 614 -6.51 -13.06 6.14
CA VAL A 614 -6.00 -13.65 4.90
C VAL A 614 -5.14 -14.88 5.20
N PRO A 615 -4.99 -15.82 4.25
CA PRO A 615 -4.06 -16.93 4.41
C PRO A 615 -2.62 -16.48 4.65
N SER A 616 -1.83 -17.35 5.29
CA SER A 616 -0.41 -17.11 5.54
C SER A 616 0.36 -16.76 4.27
N ASN A 617 1.26 -15.78 4.36
CA ASN A 617 2.12 -15.27 3.27
C ASN A 617 1.40 -14.58 2.09
N GLN A 618 0.15 -14.14 2.24
CA GLN A 618 -0.57 -13.39 1.21
C GLN A 618 -0.35 -11.87 1.27
N LEU A 619 0.05 -11.32 2.43
CA LEU A 619 0.24 -9.88 2.54
C LEU A 619 1.53 -9.43 1.83
N PRO A 620 1.48 -8.32 1.07
CA PRO A 620 2.65 -7.64 0.54
C PRO A 620 3.70 -7.36 1.62
N LYS A 621 4.96 -7.71 1.37
CA LYS A 621 6.07 -7.53 2.32
C LYS A 621 7.14 -6.60 1.77
N THR A 622 7.73 -5.83 2.67
CA THR A 622 8.98 -5.09 2.49
C THR A 622 10.18 -6.05 2.52
N PRO A 623 11.36 -5.65 2.01
CA PRO A 623 12.56 -6.49 1.95
C PRO A 623 13.02 -7.05 3.30
N LEU A 624 12.82 -6.30 4.39
CA LEU A 624 13.11 -6.73 5.77
C LEU A 624 11.90 -7.37 6.47
N GLY A 625 10.93 -7.85 5.70
CA GLY A 625 9.81 -8.68 6.14
C GLY A 625 8.67 -7.95 6.86
N GLY A 626 8.69 -6.62 6.98
CA GLY A 626 7.54 -5.83 7.44
C GLY A 626 6.43 -5.77 6.38
N ILE A 627 5.20 -5.45 6.76
CA ILE A 627 4.08 -5.38 5.81
C ILE A 627 4.10 -4.07 5.03
N HIS A 628 3.85 -4.14 3.72
CA HIS A 628 3.74 -2.97 2.85
C HIS A 628 2.30 -2.44 2.85
N VAL A 629 1.98 -1.56 3.80
CA VAL A 629 0.61 -1.13 4.13
C VAL A 629 -0.15 -0.50 2.96
N SER A 630 0.47 0.38 2.17
CA SER A 630 -0.20 1.08 1.06
C SER A 630 -0.61 0.12 -0.07
N GLU A 631 0.27 -0.79 -0.47
CA GLU A 631 -0.04 -1.89 -1.40
C GLU A 631 -1.15 -2.81 -0.85
N THR A 632 -1.13 -3.16 0.44
CA THR A 632 -2.21 -3.94 1.07
C THR A 632 -3.54 -3.19 0.99
N ARG A 633 -3.54 -1.89 1.29
CA ARG A 633 -4.71 -1.00 1.15
C ARG A 633 -5.22 -0.95 -0.29
N GLN A 634 -4.32 -0.85 -1.27
CA GLN A 634 -4.69 -0.84 -2.69
C GLN A 634 -5.33 -2.16 -3.09
N ARG A 635 -4.74 -3.30 -2.73
CA ARG A 635 -5.32 -4.63 -3.02
C ARG A 635 -6.67 -4.85 -2.32
N PHE A 636 -6.86 -4.27 -1.13
CA PHE A 636 -8.15 -4.30 -0.45
C PHE A 636 -9.21 -3.51 -1.24
N ILE A 637 -8.88 -2.28 -1.66
CA ILE A 637 -9.78 -1.41 -2.42
C ILE A 637 -10.11 -2.02 -3.80
N ASP A 638 -9.12 -2.62 -4.45
CA ASP A 638 -9.27 -3.27 -5.76
C ASP A 638 -9.98 -4.63 -5.68
N GLY A 639 -10.27 -5.15 -4.49
CA GLY A 639 -10.89 -6.47 -4.30
C GLY A 639 -10.00 -7.64 -4.69
N VAL A 640 -8.67 -7.45 -4.69
CA VAL A 640 -7.66 -8.45 -5.07
C VAL A 640 -7.12 -9.20 -3.85
N LEU A 641 -7.42 -8.72 -2.64
CA LEU A 641 -7.22 -9.53 -1.42
C LEU A 641 -8.29 -10.61 -1.33
N HIS A 642 -7.85 -11.85 -1.14
CA HIS A 642 -8.72 -13.01 -0.93
C HIS A 642 -8.72 -13.39 0.56
N PRO A 643 -9.56 -12.77 1.40
CA PRO A 643 -9.65 -13.13 2.81
C PRO A 643 -10.31 -14.50 2.97
N THR A 644 -9.81 -15.27 3.94
CA THR A 644 -10.47 -16.49 4.45
C THR A 644 -11.72 -16.13 5.24
N THR A 645 -11.63 -15.07 6.07
CA THR A 645 -12.73 -14.59 6.90
C THR A 645 -12.79 -13.07 6.83
N LEU A 646 -13.99 -12.53 6.62
CA LEU A 646 -14.23 -11.09 6.48
C LEU A 646 -15.38 -10.68 7.40
N LEU A 647 -15.13 -9.70 8.26
CA LEU A 647 -16.14 -9.11 9.13
C LEU A 647 -16.28 -7.62 8.81
N MET A 648 -17.46 -7.24 8.34
CA MET A 648 -17.82 -5.86 8.00
C MET A 648 -18.76 -5.29 9.06
N CYS A 649 -18.44 -4.12 9.61
CA CYS A 649 -19.25 -3.45 10.63
C CYS A 649 -19.65 -2.02 10.20
N PRO A 650 -20.37 -1.85 9.08
CA PRO A 650 -20.78 -0.52 8.63
C PRO A 650 -21.76 0.15 9.61
N HIS A 651 -22.55 -0.62 10.35
CA HIS A 651 -23.55 -0.12 11.28
C HIS A 651 -22.94 0.57 12.52
N THR A 652 -21.78 0.12 13.00
CA THR A 652 -21.07 0.76 14.12
C THR A 652 -20.30 2.00 13.66
N CYS A 653 -19.86 2.03 12.40
CA CYS A 653 -18.98 3.09 11.89
C CYS A 653 -19.71 4.16 11.08
N VAL A 654 -20.92 3.88 10.60
CA VAL A 654 -21.74 4.80 9.82
C VAL A 654 -23.04 5.02 10.57
N ILE A 655 -22.94 5.86 11.60
CA ILE A 655 -24.05 6.25 12.49
C ILE A 655 -25.20 7.00 11.78
N ASN A 656 -25.00 7.39 10.51
CA ASN A 656 -26.01 8.04 9.67
C ASN A 656 -26.58 7.10 8.59
N LEU A 657 -26.40 5.78 8.71
CA LEU A 657 -27.16 4.85 7.87
C LEU A 657 -28.65 4.95 8.25
N PRO A 658 -29.57 4.96 7.26
CA PRO A 658 -30.99 4.84 7.57
C PRO A 658 -31.20 3.56 8.37
N LYS A 659 -31.73 3.67 9.59
CA LYS A 659 -32.18 2.49 10.33
C LYS A 659 -33.27 1.77 9.49
N PRO A 660 -33.34 0.42 9.51
CA PRO A 660 -34.48 -0.30 8.98
C PRO A 660 -35.77 0.30 9.53
N ARG A 661 -36.82 0.41 8.72
CA ARG A 661 -38.10 1.04 9.09
C ARG A 661 -38.70 0.35 10.33
N GLU A 662 -38.45 0.90 11.51
CA GLU A 662 -39.29 0.65 12.68
C GLU A 662 -40.57 1.47 12.50
N GLN A 663 -41.72 0.83 12.71
CA GLN A 663 -43.02 1.47 12.60
C GLN A 663 -43.19 2.43 13.79
N GLN A 664 -42.91 3.72 13.59
CA GLN A 664 -43.08 4.73 14.64
C GLN A 664 -44.56 4.97 14.90
N SER A 665 -44.96 4.91 16.17
CA SER A 665 -46.28 5.32 16.66
C SER A 665 -46.38 6.84 16.74
N ASP A 666 -47.44 7.38 16.13
CA ASP A 666 -47.99 8.75 16.17
C ASP A 666 -47.03 9.94 16.39
N VAL A 667 -46.94 10.74 15.33
CA VAL A 667 -46.16 11.97 15.22
C VAL A 667 -46.84 13.09 16.02
N GLY A 668 -46.29 13.44 17.19
CA GLY A 668 -46.78 14.55 18.01
C GLY A 668 -46.35 15.96 17.53
N PRO A 669 -46.91 17.04 18.10
CA PRO A 669 -46.72 18.43 17.64
C PRO A 669 -45.26 18.93 17.63
N ALA A 670 -44.40 18.34 18.46
CA ALA A 670 -42.96 18.65 18.48
C ALA A 670 -42.27 18.31 17.14
N ALA A 671 -42.81 17.37 16.36
CA ALA A 671 -42.30 17.03 15.03
C ALA A 671 -42.46 18.18 14.01
N MET A 672 -43.36 19.14 14.26
CA MET A 672 -43.53 20.30 13.38
C MET A 672 -42.39 21.32 13.52
N PHE A 673 -41.78 21.45 14.70
CA PHE A 673 -40.66 22.38 14.92
C PHE A 673 -39.31 21.81 14.47
N VAL A 674 -39.18 20.48 14.38
CA VAL A 674 -38.05 19.79 13.74
C VAL A 674 -38.30 19.57 12.22
N GLY A 675 -39.38 20.18 11.70
CA GLY A 675 -39.97 19.96 10.38
C GLY A 675 -39.14 20.36 9.16
N ASN A 676 -37.88 20.77 9.32
CA ASN A 676 -36.95 20.98 8.21
C ASN A 676 -35.70 20.08 8.23
N ILE A 677 -35.54 19.19 9.23
CA ILE A 677 -34.37 18.31 9.33
C ILE A 677 -34.74 16.81 9.32
N VAL A 678 -36.04 16.45 9.44
CA VAL A 678 -36.48 15.04 9.46
C VAL A 678 -37.46 14.65 8.34
N GLN A 679 -37.81 15.56 7.42
CA GLN A 679 -38.21 15.12 6.09
C GLN A 679 -36.95 14.94 5.29
N GLY A 680 -36.65 13.70 4.89
CA GLY A 680 -35.52 13.36 4.03
C GLY A 680 -35.55 14.17 2.74
N VAL A 681 -34.97 15.37 2.78
CA VAL A 681 -34.65 16.13 1.59
C VAL A 681 -33.53 15.35 0.92
N ARG A 682 -33.95 14.50 -0.03
CA ARG A 682 -33.11 13.99 -1.11
C ARG A 682 -32.22 15.14 -1.60
N ILE A 683 -30.93 15.13 -1.23
CA ILE A 683 -29.95 16.16 -1.65
C ILE A 683 -29.69 16.07 -3.17
N ALA A 684 -30.16 14.98 -3.80
CA ALA A 684 -30.61 14.99 -5.17
C ALA A 684 -31.87 14.12 -5.27
N ALA A 685 -33.03 14.74 -5.50
CA ALA A 685 -34.06 14.10 -6.27
C ALA A 685 -33.80 14.56 -7.70
N ALA A 686 -33.44 13.65 -8.61
CA ALA A 686 -33.92 13.82 -9.96
C ALA A 686 -35.44 13.75 -9.84
N LYS A 687 -36.08 14.92 -9.64
CA LYS A 687 -37.49 15.05 -9.96
C LYS A 687 -37.46 15.03 -11.46
N GLY A 688 -37.57 13.81 -11.98
CA GLY A 688 -37.78 13.63 -13.38
C GLY A 688 -38.87 14.58 -13.83
N ARG A 689 -38.70 15.16 -15.02
CA ARG A 689 -39.75 15.96 -15.66
C ARG A 689 -41.08 15.25 -15.40
N GLN A 690 -42.09 15.95 -14.90
CA GLN A 690 -43.40 15.33 -14.69
C GLN A 690 -43.77 14.62 -16.00
N ILE A 691 -43.94 13.30 -15.92
CA ILE A 691 -44.45 12.53 -17.05
C ILE A 691 -45.89 13.00 -17.15
N ASN A 692 -46.18 13.86 -18.13
CA ASN A 692 -47.53 14.30 -18.41
C ASN A 692 -48.39 13.04 -18.64
N ALA A 693 -49.62 13.05 -18.12
CA ALA A 693 -50.54 11.93 -18.25
C ALA A 693 -50.84 11.55 -19.72
N ASP A 694 -50.53 12.43 -20.69
CA ASP A 694 -50.73 12.17 -22.11
C ASP A 694 -49.79 11.09 -22.73
N ASP A 695 -48.77 10.59 -22.01
CA ASP A 695 -47.93 9.43 -22.43
C ASP A 695 -48.55 8.06 -22.04
N GLU A 696 -49.89 8.00 -22.00
CA GLU A 696 -50.71 6.95 -21.37
C GLU A 696 -50.72 5.59 -22.09
N LYS A 697 -50.16 5.46 -23.31
CA LYS A 697 -49.98 4.14 -23.93
C LYS A 697 -48.75 3.42 -23.36
N VAL A 698 -48.98 2.46 -22.48
CA VAL A 698 -47.97 1.48 -22.06
C VAL A 698 -47.56 0.68 -23.30
N THR A 699 -46.41 1.05 -23.87
CA THR A 699 -45.84 0.40 -25.04
C THR A 699 -44.83 -0.65 -24.56
N SER A 700 -44.98 -1.91 -24.97
CA SER A 700 -44.07 -2.98 -24.55
C SER A 700 -42.65 -2.74 -25.08
N LEU A 701 -41.64 -3.30 -24.41
CA LEU A 701 -40.23 -3.17 -24.85
C LEU A 701 -40.02 -3.68 -26.27
N MET A 702 -40.75 -4.74 -26.66
CA MET A 702 -40.71 -5.29 -28.00
C MET A 702 -41.29 -4.33 -29.04
N GLU A 703 -42.39 -3.66 -28.71
CA GLU A 703 -43.01 -2.68 -29.60
C GLU A 703 -42.13 -1.44 -29.77
N VAL A 704 -41.44 -1.01 -28.71
CA VAL A 704 -40.41 0.05 -28.80
C VAL A 704 -39.28 -0.37 -29.74
N LEU A 705 -38.80 -1.61 -29.66
CA LEU A 705 -37.77 -2.11 -30.58
C LEU A 705 -38.28 -2.16 -32.03
N ARG A 706 -39.53 -2.58 -32.27
CA ARG A 706 -40.16 -2.55 -33.60
C ARG A 706 -40.24 -1.13 -34.16
N GLN A 707 -40.73 -0.18 -33.37
CA GLN A 707 -40.80 1.24 -33.78
C GLN A 707 -39.43 1.82 -34.09
N ARG A 708 -38.43 1.55 -33.25
CA ARG A 708 -37.05 2.01 -33.47
C ARG A 708 -36.39 1.35 -34.68
N SER A 709 -36.68 0.09 -34.97
CA SER A 709 -36.17 -0.56 -36.18
C SER A 709 -36.68 0.09 -37.47
N GLN A 710 -37.85 0.75 -37.43
CA GLN A 710 -38.43 1.45 -38.58
C GLN A 710 -37.98 2.90 -38.65
N THR A 711 -37.88 3.58 -37.50
CA THR A 711 -37.55 5.01 -37.42
C THR A 711 -36.05 5.29 -37.42
N SER A 712 -35.24 4.41 -36.82
CA SER A 712 -33.79 4.52 -36.70
C SER A 712 -33.11 3.14 -36.85
N PRO A 713 -33.22 2.49 -38.03
CA PRO A 713 -32.75 1.11 -38.24
C PRO A 713 -31.27 0.91 -37.93
N ASP A 714 -30.43 1.88 -38.30
CA ASP A 714 -28.96 1.82 -38.22
C ASP A 714 -28.40 2.26 -36.86
N HIS A 715 -29.26 2.62 -35.90
CA HIS A 715 -28.81 3.04 -34.58
C HIS A 715 -28.22 1.85 -33.81
N ILE A 716 -26.95 1.98 -33.41
CA ILE A 716 -26.23 0.96 -32.64
C ILE A 716 -26.72 0.99 -31.19
N LEU A 717 -27.33 -0.11 -30.74
CA LEU A 717 -27.85 -0.24 -29.38
C LEU A 717 -26.81 -0.78 -28.41
N PHE A 718 -26.02 -1.77 -28.85
CA PHE A 718 -25.04 -2.44 -28.00
C PHE A 718 -23.72 -2.64 -28.73
N THR A 719 -22.63 -2.47 -27.98
CA THR A 719 -21.25 -2.69 -28.41
C THR A 719 -20.52 -3.48 -27.34
N LEU A 720 -20.02 -4.67 -27.70
CA LEU A 720 -19.27 -5.56 -26.83
C LEU A 720 -17.77 -5.28 -26.97
N MET A 721 -17.07 -5.23 -25.83
CA MET A 721 -15.65 -4.93 -25.74
C MET A 721 -14.89 -6.14 -25.19
N ASN A 722 -13.70 -6.44 -25.70
CA ASN A 722 -12.83 -7.47 -25.11
C ASN A 722 -11.92 -6.91 -24.00
N SER A 723 -11.15 -7.80 -23.37
CA SER A 723 -10.17 -7.48 -22.32
C SER A 723 -9.04 -6.55 -22.73
N ARG A 724 -8.86 -6.29 -24.04
CA ARG A 724 -7.89 -5.33 -24.59
C ARG A 724 -8.53 -3.96 -24.90
N GLY A 725 -9.81 -3.78 -24.59
CA GLY A 725 -10.54 -2.54 -24.88
C GLY A 725 -10.83 -2.34 -26.36
N THR A 726 -10.88 -3.41 -27.16
CA THR A 726 -11.30 -3.32 -28.57
C THR A 726 -12.71 -3.86 -28.75
N GLU A 727 -13.48 -3.24 -29.64
CA GLU A 727 -14.81 -3.71 -30.05
C GLU A 727 -14.71 -5.11 -30.65
N THR A 728 -15.56 -6.01 -30.20
CA THR A 728 -15.68 -7.38 -30.72
C THR A 728 -16.92 -7.58 -31.57
N GLU A 729 -18.04 -7.00 -31.16
CA GLU A 729 -19.33 -7.15 -31.82
C GLU A 729 -20.20 -5.94 -31.48
N SER A 730 -20.99 -5.46 -32.44
CA SER A 730 -22.02 -4.44 -32.22
C SER A 730 -23.30 -4.82 -32.95
N ILE A 731 -24.43 -4.33 -32.44
CA ILE A 731 -25.74 -4.63 -33.02
C ILE A 731 -26.64 -3.39 -33.10
N THR A 732 -27.24 -3.19 -34.27
CA THR A 732 -28.20 -2.10 -34.54
C THR A 732 -29.64 -2.50 -34.19
N CYS A 733 -30.55 -1.52 -34.11
CA CYS A 733 -31.99 -1.77 -33.89
C CYS A 733 -32.57 -2.78 -34.89
N ALA A 734 -32.29 -2.61 -36.19
CA ALA A 734 -32.80 -3.51 -37.23
C ALA A 734 -32.20 -4.91 -37.15
N GLN A 735 -30.91 -5.03 -36.82
CA GLN A 735 -30.25 -6.31 -36.64
C GLN A 735 -30.77 -7.06 -35.41
N LEU A 736 -30.96 -6.36 -34.28
CA LEU A 736 -31.48 -6.95 -33.05
C LEU A 736 -32.92 -7.45 -33.25
N LEU A 737 -33.80 -6.66 -33.88
CA LEU A 737 -35.17 -7.09 -34.19
C LEU A 737 -35.16 -8.36 -35.05
N LYS A 738 -34.40 -8.35 -36.15
CA LYS A 738 -34.32 -9.49 -37.07
C LYS A 738 -33.80 -10.76 -36.38
N ARG A 739 -32.85 -10.62 -35.45
CA ARG A 739 -32.31 -11.74 -34.67
C ARG A 739 -33.32 -12.25 -33.65
N ALA A 740 -34.00 -11.35 -32.93
CA ALA A 740 -35.07 -11.66 -31.99
C ALA A 740 -36.23 -12.40 -32.66
N GLU A 741 -36.70 -11.95 -33.83
CA GLU A 741 -37.79 -12.61 -34.57
C GLU A 741 -37.42 -14.02 -35.04
N ARG A 742 -36.15 -14.25 -35.45
CA ARG A 742 -35.66 -15.60 -35.78
C ARG A 742 -35.66 -16.52 -34.57
N ILE A 743 -35.22 -16.01 -33.42
CA ILE A 743 -35.25 -16.77 -32.16
C ILE A 743 -36.70 -17.05 -31.77
N GLY A 744 -37.60 -16.07 -31.90
CA GLY A 744 -39.03 -16.22 -31.64
C GLY A 744 -39.67 -17.32 -32.50
N SER A 745 -39.46 -17.30 -33.82
CA SER A 745 -39.93 -18.36 -34.74
C SER A 745 -39.35 -19.72 -34.37
N MET A 746 -38.07 -19.82 -34.00
CA MET A 746 -37.50 -21.08 -33.52
C MET A 746 -38.20 -21.60 -32.25
N LEU A 747 -38.49 -20.71 -31.29
CA LEU A 747 -39.17 -21.08 -30.04
C LEU A 747 -40.59 -21.61 -30.32
N THR A 748 -41.32 -21.01 -31.26
CA THR A 748 -42.67 -21.46 -31.64
C THR A 748 -42.65 -22.69 -32.54
N ASP A 749 -41.85 -22.72 -33.60
CA ASP A 749 -41.88 -23.77 -34.63
C ASP A 749 -41.15 -25.05 -34.18
N LYS A 750 -39.93 -24.90 -33.66
CA LYS A 750 -39.08 -26.02 -33.22
C LYS A 750 -39.36 -26.38 -31.76
N GLY A 751 -39.54 -25.36 -30.92
CA GLY A 751 -39.84 -25.53 -29.50
C GLY A 751 -41.29 -25.92 -29.20
N ARG A 752 -42.24 -25.64 -30.11
CA ARG A 752 -43.68 -25.84 -29.92
C ARG A 752 -44.21 -25.15 -28.65
N LEU A 753 -43.64 -23.99 -28.33
CA LEU A 753 -43.97 -23.25 -27.12
C LEU A 753 -45.20 -22.37 -27.31
N ASN A 754 -46.01 -22.28 -26.25
CA ASN A 754 -47.23 -21.48 -26.22
C ASN A 754 -47.00 -20.13 -25.50
N PRO A 755 -47.72 -19.06 -25.88
CA PRO A 755 -47.65 -17.79 -25.17
C PRO A 755 -47.88 -17.94 -23.65
N GLY A 756 -47.12 -17.20 -22.85
CA GLY A 756 -47.13 -17.25 -21.40
C GLY A 756 -46.21 -18.32 -20.79
N GLU A 757 -45.68 -19.24 -21.58
CA GLU A 757 -44.71 -20.24 -21.09
C GLU A 757 -43.34 -19.61 -20.79
N HIS A 758 -42.64 -20.20 -19.81
CA HIS A 758 -41.37 -19.69 -19.30
C HIS A 758 -40.19 -20.35 -20.03
N VAL A 759 -39.20 -19.55 -20.41
CA VAL A 759 -38.00 -20.02 -21.11
C VAL A 759 -36.75 -19.61 -20.35
N ALA A 760 -35.94 -20.59 -19.98
CA ALA A 760 -34.66 -20.37 -19.32
C ALA A 760 -33.60 -19.95 -20.36
N LEU A 761 -33.05 -18.76 -20.18
CA LEU A 761 -31.98 -18.20 -21.01
C LEU A 761 -30.64 -18.43 -20.32
N ILE A 762 -29.84 -19.36 -20.82
CA ILE A 762 -28.53 -19.68 -20.27
C ILE A 762 -27.46 -19.25 -21.27
N PHE A 763 -26.86 -18.10 -21.06
CA PHE A 763 -25.88 -17.52 -21.99
C PHE A 763 -24.73 -16.87 -21.23
N PRO A 764 -23.51 -16.78 -21.82
CA PRO A 764 -22.53 -15.82 -21.33
C PRO A 764 -23.04 -14.38 -21.55
N PRO A 765 -22.45 -13.36 -20.91
CA PRO A 765 -22.81 -11.96 -21.17
C PRO A 765 -22.48 -11.60 -22.62
N GLY A 766 -23.48 -11.20 -23.40
CA GLY A 766 -23.31 -10.89 -24.82
C GLY A 766 -24.62 -10.61 -25.54
N ILE A 767 -24.50 -10.31 -26.84
CA ILE A 767 -25.64 -9.94 -27.71
C ILE A 767 -26.64 -11.09 -27.86
N ASP A 768 -26.18 -12.35 -27.79
CA ASP A 768 -27.04 -13.54 -27.89
C ASP A 768 -28.09 -13.60 -26.78
N LEU A 769 -27.68 -13.26 -25.54
CA LEU A 769 -28.60 -13.19 -24.40
C LEU A 769 -29.69 -12.13 -24.63
N ILE A 770 -29.29 -10.95 -25.10
CA ILE A 770 -30.20 -9.84 -25.37
C ILE A 770 -31.17 -10.21 -26.50
N ALA A 771 -30.66 -10.79 -27.58
CA ALA A 771 -31.48 -11.24 -28.70
C ALA A 771 -32.45 -12.36 -28.29
N ALA A 772 -32.03 -13.28 -27.42
CA ALA A 772 -32.89 -14.33 -26.88
C ALA A 772 -33.98 -13.76 -25.97
N PHE A 773 -33.65 -12.77 -25.13
CA PHE A 773 -34.62 -12.05 -24.30
C PHE A 773 -35.72 -11.42 -25.15
N TYR A 774 -35.35 -10.64 -26.17
CA TYR A 774 -36.32 -10.04 -27.09
C TYR A 774 -37.03 -11.07 -27.97
N GLY A 775 -36.40 -12.21 -28.29
CA GLY A 775 -37.03 -13.32 -29.00
C GLY A 775 -38.16 -13.95 -28.20
N CYS A 776 -37.99 -14.14 -26.89
CA CYS A 776 -39.08 -14.53 -26.00
C CYS A 776 -40.19 -13.47 -25.96
N GLN A 777 -39.83 -12.18 -25.91
CA GLN A 777 -40.82 -11.10 -25.97
C GLN A 777 -41.62 -11.12 -27.28
N ALA A 778 -40.97 -11.36 -28.41
CA ALA A 778 -41.61 -11.43 -29.73
C ALA A 778 -42.58 -12.62 -29.85
N ALA A 779 -42.30 -13.75 -29.20
CA ALA A 779 -43.10 -14.97 -29.25
C ALA A 779 -44.18 -15.08 -28.15
N GLY A 780 -44.40 -14.05 -27.34
CA GLY A 780 -45.38 -14.13 -26.24
C GLY A 780 -44.88 -14.86 -24.98
N LEU A 781 -43.60 -15.21 -24.91
CA LEU A 781 -43.00 -16.03 -23.86
C LEU A 781 -42.42 -15.18 -22.71
N VAL A 782 -42.16 -15.82 -21.57
CA VAL A 782 -41.56 -15.20 -20.37
C VAL A 782 -40.10 -15.64 -20.24
N PRO A 783 -39.12 -14.76 -20.54
CA PRO A 783 -37.71 -15.07 -20.36
C PRO A 783 -37.32 -15.10 -18.88
N VAL A 784 -36.43 -16.04 -18.56
CA VAL A 784 -35.80 -16.20 -17.24
C VAL A 784 -34.29 -16.22 -17.45
N CYS A 785 -33.59 -15.13 -17.14
CA CYS A 785 -32.14 -15.04 -17.35
C CYS A 785 -31.39 -15.77 -16.24
N ILE A 786 -30.58 -16.77 -16.60
CA ILE A 786 -29.87 -17.61 -15.64
C ILE A 786 -28.37 -17.57 -15.95
N ARG A 787 -27.57 -17.29 -14.92
CA ARG A 787 -26.11 -17.33 -15.04
C ARG A 787 -25.66 -18.74 -15.42
N PRO A 788 -24.79 -18.91 -16.45
CA PRO A 788 -24.31 -20.22 -16.84
C PRO A 788 -23.46 -20.87 -15.74
N PRO A 789 -23.46 -22.21 -15.63
CA PRO A 789 -22.62 -22.89 -14.65
C PRO A 789 -21.14 -22.71 -14.99
N HIS A 790 -20.30 -22.60 -13.96
CA HIS A 790 -18.88 -22.35 -14.15
C HIS A 790 -18.13 -23.64 -14.51
N PRO A 791 -17.37 -23.72 -15.63
CA PRO A 791 -16.74 -24.97 -16.08
C PRO A 791 -15.84 -25.64 -15.03
N HIS A 792 -15.07 -24.86 -14.27
CA HIS A 792 -14.15 -25.38 -13.25
C HIS A 792 -14.84 -25.80 -11.94
N ASN A 793 -16.08 -25.35 -11.70
CA ASN A 793 -16.83 -25.59 -10.46
C ASN A 793 -18.24 -26.11 -10.79
N LEU A 794 -18.33 -26.97 -11.81
CA LEU A 794 -19.58 -27.45 -12.37
C LEU A 794 -20.42 -28.18 -11.31
N GLN A 795 -19.75 -28.97 -10.46
CA GLN A 795 -20.34 -29.71 -9.34
C GLN A 795 -21.13 -28.85 -8.35
N ILE A 796 -20.71 -27.60 -8.15
CA ILE A 796 -21.29 -26.67 -7.16
C ILE A 796 -22.32 -25.76 -7.81
N THR A 797 -22.05 -25.32 -9.04
CA THR A 797 -22.85 -24.27 -9.71
C THR A 797 -24.04 -24.82 -10.50
N LEU A 798 -23.92 -26.04 -11.04
CA LEU A 798 -24.99 -26.67 -11.84
C LEU A 798 -26.29 -26.92 -11.05
N PRO A 799 -26.27 -27.35 -9.77
CA PRO A 799 -27.49 -27.49 -8.97
C PRO A 799 -28.29 -26.19 -8.83
N THR A 800 -27.63 -25.03 -8.71
CA THR A 800 -28.31 -23.73 -8.63
C THR A 800 -28.99 -23.38 -9.95
N VAL A 801 -28.31 -23.60 -11.08
CA VAL A 801 -28.90 -23.40 -12.42
C VAL A 801 -30.12 -24.28 -12.59
N ARG A 802 -30.02 -25.56 -12.22
CA ARG A 802 -31.14 -26.49 -12.27
C ARG A 802 -32.29 -26.06 -11.37
N MET A 803 -32.00 -25.66 -10.14
CA MET A 803 -32.99 -25.19 -9.19
C MET A 803 -33.76 -23.97 -9.71
N ILE A 804 -33.10 -23.02 -10.36
CA ILE A 804 -33.79 -21.86 -10.97
C ILE A 804 -34.70 -22.32 -12.12
N VAL A 805 -34.25 -23.25 -12.98
CA VAL A 805 -35.09 -23.83 -14.04
C VAL A 805 -36.34 -24.49 -13.49
N ASP A 806 -36.22 -25.24 -12.39
CA ASP A 806 -37.36 -25.91 -11.73
C ASP A 806 -38.31 -24.91 -11.07
N VAL A 807 -37.78 -23.99 -10.25
CA VAL A 807 -38.58 -22.99 -9.52
C VAL A 807 -39.27 -22.03 -10.49
N SER A 808 -38.60 -21.67 -11.59
CA SER A 808 -39.21 -20.86 -12.64
C SER A 808 -40.21 -21.64 -13.49
N LYS A 809 -40.32 -22.97 -13.38
CA LYS A 809 -41.18 -23.80 -14.23
C LYS A 809 -40.89 -23.60 -15.74
N ALA A 810 -39.62 -23.40 -16.10
CA ALA A 810 -39.26 -23.22 -17.49
C ALA A 810 -39.49 -24.51 -18.30
N VAL A 811 -40.23 -24.40 -19.39
CA VAL A 811 -40.60 -25.53 -20.27
C VAL A 811 -39.55 -25.79 -21.37
N ALA A 812 -38.63 -24.85 -21.56
CA ALA A 812 -37.50 -24.96 -22.46
C ALA A 812 -36.28 -24.20 -21.93
N VAL A 813 -35.09 -24.65 -22.32
CA VAL A 813 -33.82 -23.94 -22.17
C VAL A 813 -33.35 -23.52 -23.55
N ILE A 814 -32.90 -22.28 -23.70
CA ILE A 814 -32.19 -21.83 -24.90
C ILE A 814 -30.78 -21.35 -24.51
N SER A 815 -29.79 -21.77 -25.29
CA SER A 815 -28.37 -21.54 -25.03
C SER A 815 -27.54 -21.70 -26.32
N THR A 816 -26.23 -21.49 -26.24
CA THR A 816 -25.28 -21.72 -27.34
C THR A 816 -24.82 -23.17 -27.40
N SER A 817 -24.35 -23.62 -28.57
CA SER A 817 -23.79 -24.96 -28.77
C SER A 817 -22.75 -25.36 -27.73
N SER A 818 -21.89 -24.42 -27.32
CA SER A 818 -20.82 -24.66 -26.35
C SER A 818 -21.37 -24.92 -24.93
N LEU A 819 -22.36 -24.15 -24.50
CA LEU A 819 -22.99 -24.33 -23.20
C LEU A 819 -23.92 -25.54 -23.15
N ILE A 820 -24.61 -25.87 -24.25
CA ILE A 820 -25.41 -27.09 -24.35
C ILE A 820 -24.53 -28.33 -24.16
N LYS A 821 -23.33 -28.35 -24.76
CA LYS A 821 -22.33 -29.41 -24.54
C LYS A 821 -21.87 -29.47 -23.09
N LEU A 822 -21.72 -28.33 -22.41
CA LEU A 822 -21.37 -28.27 -20.99
C LEU A 822 -22.48 -28.84 -20.10
N LEU A 823 -23.74 -28.48 -20.36
CA LEU A 823 -24.91 -28.97 -19.61
C LEU A 823 -25.12 -30.49 -19.77
N LYS A 824 -24.68 -31.06 -20.90
CA LYS A 824 -24.83 -32.50 -21.22
C LYS A 824 -23.54 -33.30 -21.06
N CYS A 825 -22.45 -32.72 -20.53
CA CYS A 825 -21.20 -33.46 -20.41
C CYS A 825 -21.31 -34.57 -19.36
N LYS A 826 -20.38 -35.54 -19.39
CA LYS A 826 -20.37 -36.67 -18.44
C LYS A 826 -20.35 -36.19 -16.99
N GLU A 827 -19.58 -35.13 -16.71
CA GLU A 827 -19.46 -34.57 -15.37
C GLU A 827 -20.77 -33.92 -14.89
N ALA A 828 -21.46 -33.17 -15.76
CA ALA A 828 -22.78 -32.60 -15.46
C ALA A 828 -23.82 -33.68 -15.19
N SER A 829 -23.77 -34.75 -15.99
CA SER A 829 -24.71 -35.89 -15.90
C SER A 829 -24.62 -36.65 -14.58
N LEU A 830 -23.51 -36.55 -13.85
CA LEU A 830 -23.36 -37.11 -12.50
C LEU A 830 -24.15 -36.33 -11.43
N ARG A 831 -24.53 -35.08 -11.71
CA ARG A 831 -25.24 -34.20 -10.77
C ARG A 831 -26.68 -33.92 -11.17
N VAL A 832 -26.93 -33.75 -12.46
CA VAL A 832 -28.28 -33.55 -13.02
C VAL A 832 -28.39 -34.46 -14.23
N ASP A 833 -29.33 -35.41 -14.18
CA ASP A 833 -29.57 -36.32 -15.31
C ASP A 833 -29.84 -35.52 -16.59
N ALA A 834 -29.19 -35.90 -17.69
CA ALA A 834 -29.37 -35.28 -18.99
C ALA A 834 -30.85 -35.30 -19.44
N LYS A 835 -31.64 -36.29 -18.98
CA LYS A 835 -33.09 -36.39 -19.25
C LYS A 835 -33.95 -35.49 -18.37
N ALA A 836 -33.42 -34.98 -17.26
CA ALA A 836 -34.16 -34.11 -16.36
C ALA A 836 -34.36 -32.70 -16.92
N TRP A 837 -33.48 -32.26 -17.85
CA TRP A 837 -33.60 -30.96 -18.49
C TRP A 837 -34.86 -30.86 -19.36
N PRO A 838 -35.58 -29.72 -19.33
CA PRO A 838 -36.61 -29.46 -20.32
C PRO A 838 -35.98 -29.31 -21.72
N THR A 839 -36.81 -29.20 -22.76
CA THR A 839 -36.35 -29.12 -24.15
C THR A 839 -35.25 -28.07 -24.32
N ILE A 840 -34.04 -28.50 -24.69
CA ILE A 840 -32.90 -27.60 -24.90
C ILE A 840 -32.81 -27.26 -26.39
N LEU A 841 -32.93 -25.98 -26.70
CA LEU A 841 -32.84 -25.41 -28.05
C LEU A 841 -31.50 -24.68 -28.21
N ASP A 842 -30.86 -24.91 -29.35
CA ASP A 842 -29.60 -24.24 -29.70
C ASP A 842 -29.88 -22.97 -30.48
N VAL A 843 -29.38 -21.83 -29.99
CA VAL A 843 -29.48 -20.54 -30.67
C VAL A 843 -28.64 -20.49 -31.95
N ASP A 844 -27.69 -21.41 -32.13
CA ASP A 844 -26.87 -21.50 -33.33
C ASP A 844 -27.60 -22.23 -34.48
N ASP A 845 -28.66 -22.99 -34.17
CA ASP A 845 -29.52 -23.74 -35.12
C ASP A 845 -30.70 -22.91 -35.66
N LEU A 846 -30.50 -21.62 -35.96
CA LEU A 846 -31.59 -20.76 -36.43
C LEU A 846 -32.04 -21.15 -37.85
N PRO A 847 -33.37 -21.22 -38.12
CA PRO A 847 -33.87 -21.53 -39.45
C PRO A 847 -33.46 -20.47 -40.48
N SER A 848 -33.09 -20.91 -41.70
CA SER A 848 -32.89 -20.01 -42.84
C SER A 848 -34.24 -19.40 -43.23
N LEU A 849 -34.33 -18.07 -43.27
CA LEU A 849 -35.55 -17.29 -43.58
C LEU A 849 -36.48 -18.00 -44.58
N SER A 850 -37.57 -18.61 -44.09
CA SER A 850 -38.67 -18.99 -44.97
C SER A 850 -39.39 -17.70 -45.41
N ARG A 851 -39.75 -17.59 -46.69
CA ARG A 851 -40.36 -16.39 -47.31
C ARG A 851 -41.75 -16.03 -46.76
N LYS A 852 -42.32 -16.80 -45.83
CA LYS A 852 -43.46 -16.32 -45.05
C LYS A 852 -42.92 -15.24 -44.12
N LYS A 853 -43.29 -13.98 -44.37
CA LYS A 853 -43.27 -12.95 -43.32
C LYS A 853 -43.81 -13.65 -42.08
N TRP A 854 -43.01 -13.73 -41.02
CA TRP A 854 -43.53 -14.03 -39.70
C TRP A 854 -44.54 -12.91 -39.42
N GLU A 855 -45.80 -13.14 -39.79
CA GLU A 855 -46.93 -12.33 -39.38
C GLU A 855 -46.98 -12.58 -37.89
N SER A 856 -46.33 -11.68 -37.15
CA SER A 856 -46.55 -11.58 -35.73
C SER A 856 -48.04 -11.31 -35.60
N GLU A 857 -48.84 -12.34 -35.35
CA GLU A 857 -50.08 -12.13 -34.62
C GLU A 857 -49.65 -11.32 -33.42
N CYS A 858 -50.03 -10.05 -33.41
CA CYS A 858 -49.59 -9.12 -32.40
C CYS A 858 -50.33 -9.58 -31.14
N PHE A 859 -49.71 -10.49 -30.39
CA PHE A 859 -50.29 -11.03 -29.18
C PHE A 859 -50.61 -9.84 -28.29
N GLU A 860 -51.89 -9.61 -28.07
CA GLU A 860 -52.38 -8.47 -27.33
C GLU A 860 -52.04 -8.70 -25.86
N ARG A 861 -50.84 -8.25 -25.46
CA ARG A 861 -50.37 -8.36 -24.07
C ARG A 861 -50.93 -7.20 -23.26
N LYS A 862 -51.51 -7.52 -22.11
CA LYS A 862 -51.96 -6.52 -21.14
C LYS A 862 -50.77 -5.98 -20.36
N SER A 863 -50.88 -4.75 -19.87
CA SER A 863 -49.85 -4.11 -19.06
C SER A 863 -49.52 -4.89 -17.77
N THR A 864 -50.45 -5.72 -17.29
CA THR A 864 -50.31 -6.61 -16.13
C THR A 864 -49.60 -7.92 -16.43
N ASP A 865 -49.42 -8.28 -17.69
CA ASP A 865 -48.81 -9.56 -18.06
C ASP A 865 -47.33 -9.59 -17.66
N VAL A 866 -46.82 -10.81 -17.43
CA VAL A 866 -45.43 -11.01 -17.03
C VAL A 866 -44.50 -10.66 -18.18
N CYS A 867 -43.57 -9.75 -17.93
CA CYS A 867 -42.50 -9.40 -18.84
C CYS A 867 -41.34 -10.38 -18.70
N TYR A 868 -40.84 -10.61 -17.49
CA TYR A 868 -39.75 -11.56 -17.21
C TYR A 868 -39.77 -11.99 -15.74
N LEU A 869 -39.06 -13.07 -15.42
CA LEU A 869 -38.77 -13.45 -14.04
C LEU A 869 -37.33 -13.11 -13.68
N ASP A 870 -37.17 -12.43 -12.55
CA ASP A 870 -35.88 -12.09 -11.97
C ASP A 870 -35.61 -13.01 -10.77
N PHE A 871 -34.38 -13.51 -10.62
CA PHE A 871 -34.01 -14.38 -9.51
C PHE A 871 -32.90 -13.73 -8.69
N SER A 872 -33.17 -13.52 -7.41
CA SER A 872 -32.21 -12.95 -6.46
C SER A 872 -32.03 -13.88 -5.27
N VAL A 873 -30.82 -13.89 -4.70
CA VAL A 873 -30.51 -14.64 -3.49
C VAL A 873 -30.55 -13.66 -2.32
N SER A 874 -31.35 -13.97 -1.30
CA SER A 874 -31.43 -13.17 -0.07
C SER A 874 -30.12 -13.27 0.73
N THR A 875 -29.94 -12.37 1.70
CA THR A 875 -28.82 -12.43 2.65
C THR A 875 -28.79 -13.69 3.50
N THR A 876 -29.89 -14.46 3.55
CA THR A 876 -30.01 -15.76 4.23
C THR A 876 -29.78 -16.95 3.29
N GLY A 877 -29.40 -16.71 2.03
CA GLY A 877 -29.17 -17.76 1.04
C GLY A 877 -30.43 -18.34 0.40
N GLN A 878 -31.61 -17.75 0.64
CA GLN A 878 -32.86 -18.17 0.00
C GLN A 878 -32.99 -17.57 -1.40
N LEU A 879 -33.30 -18.40 -2.38
CA LEU A 879 -33.56 -17.97 -3.75
C LEU A 879 -35.01 -17.48 -3.87
N ALA A 880 -35.20 -16.23 -4.25
CA ALA A 880 -36.52 -15.62 -4.48
C ALA A 880 -36.70 -15.25 -5.96
N GLY A 881 -37.79 -15.74 -6.55
CA GLY A 881 -38.25 -15.35 -7.89
C GLY A 881 -39.17 -14.12 -7.81
N ILE A 882 -38.83 -13.08 -8.54
CA ILE A 882 -39.57 -11.82 -8.62
C ILE A 882 -40.25 -11.77 -10.00
N VAL A 883 -41.57 -11.64 -9.99
CA VAL A 883 -42.37 -11.48 -11.21
C VAL A 883 -42.36 -10.01 -11.61
N VAL A 884 -41.83 -9.70 -12.79
CA VAL A 884 -41.82 -8.34 -13.32
C VAL A 884 -42.84 -8.23 -14.44
N SER A 885 -43.86 -7.39 -14.27
CA SER A 885 -44.88 -7.14 -15.31
C SER A 885 -44.38 -6.19 -16.40
N ILE A 886 -45.07 -6.14 -17.54
CA ILE A 886 -44.77 -5.22 -18.64
C ILE A 886 -44.87 -3.76 -18.18
N ALA A 887 -45.89 -3.42 -17.40
CA ALA A 887 -46.02 -2.11 -16.77
C ALA A 887 -44.83 -1.80 -15.87
N GLY A 888 -44.42 -2.77 -15.04
CA GLY A 888 -43.27 -2.62 -14.12
C GLY A 888 -41.96 -2.39 -14.86
N ALA A 889 -41.66 -3.22 -15.87
CA ALA A 889 -40.46 -3.09 -16.70
C ALA A 889 -40.43 -1.75 -17.46
N THR A 890 -41.57 -1.36 -18.04
CA THR A 890 -41.69 -0.10 -18.81
C THR A 890 -41.57 1.12 -17.91
N ALA A 891 -42.21 1.10 -16.73
CA ALA A 891 -42.11 2.17 -15.73
C ALA A 891 -40.67 2.30 -15.20
N LEU A 892 -39.98 1.18 -14.98
CA LEU A 892 -38.57 1.17 -14.60
C LEU A 892 -37.69 1.82 -15.68
N CYS A 893 -37.87 1.45 -16.94
CA CYS A 893 -37.12 2.04 -18.06
C CYS A 893 -37.40 3.54 -18.22
N ARG A 894 -38.66 3.97 -18.11
CA ARG A 894 -39.04 5.39 -18.12
C ARG A 894 -38.38 6.14 -16.96
N SER A 895 -38.43 5.57 -15.77
CA SER A 895 -37.79 6.14 -14.57
C SER A 895 -36.28 6.29 -14.75
N LEU A 896 -35.59 5.25 -15.24
CA LEU A 896 -34.15 5.29 -15.53
C LEU A 896 -33.82 6.31 -16.62
N LYS A 897 -34.59 6.34 -17.72
CA LYS A 897 -34.40 7.31 -18.80
C LYS A 897 -34.45 8.74 -18.29
N VAL A 898 -35.41 9.04 -17.42
CA VAL A 898 -35.60 10.38 -16.88
C VAL A 898 -34.60 10.70 -15.76
N ALA A 899 -34.37 9.78 -14.83
CA ALA A 899 -33.51 10.01 -13.67
C ALA A 899 -32.02 10.04 -14.03
N CYS A 900 -31.61 9.29 -15.06
CA CYS A 900 -30.22 9.20 -15.53
C CYS A 900 -29.98 10.01 -16.81
N GLU A 901 -30.97 10.77 -17.28
CA GLU A 901 -30.89 11.58 -18.51
C GLU A 901 -30.38 10.76 -19.72
N LEU A 902 -30.96 9.57 -19.92
CA LEU A 902 -30.55 8.68 -21.01
C LEU A 902 -31.19 9.16 -22.32
N TYR A 903 -30.36 9.77 -23.17
CA TYR A 903 -30.72 10.21 -24.52
C TYR A 903 -29.95 9.38 -25.55
N PRO A 904 -30.44 9.25 -26.80
CA PRO A 904 -29.76 8.47 -27.85
C PRO A 904 -28.30 8.90 -28.13
N SER A 905 -27.89 10.10 -27.73
CA SER A 905 -26.52 10.61 -27.87
C SER A 905 -25.58 10.28 -26.70
N ARG A 906 -26.08 9.63 -25.64
CA ARG A 906 -25.28 9.28 -24.45
C ARG A 906 -25.04 7.77 -24.40
N HIS A 907 -23.77 7.40 -24.38
CA HIS A 907 -23.36 6.01 -24.22
C HIS A 907 -23.31 5.61 -22.75
N ILE A 908 -23.74 4.39 -22.44
CA ILE A 908 -23.65 3.79 -21.10
C ILE A 908 -22.62 2.66 -21.15
N THR A 909 -21.57 2.74 -20.33
CA THR A 909 -20.61 1.66 -20.17
C THR A 909 -21.07 0.73 -19.05
N LEU A 910 -21.28 -0.55 -19.36
CA LEU A 910 -21.80 -1.55 -18.42
C LEU A 910 -20.71 -2.58 -18.05
N CYS A 911 -20.48 -2.73 -16.73
CA CYS A 911 -19.59 -3.75 -16.15
C CYS A 911 -20.32 -4.67 -15.15
N LEU A 912 -21.66 -4.69 -15.20
CA LEU A 912 -22.51 -5.51 -14.32
C LEU A 912 -22.87 -6.83 -14.99
N ASP A 913 -23.16 -7.86 -14.21
CA ASP A 913 -23.67 -9.14 -14.73
C ASP A 913 -25.13 -9.02 -15.22
N PRO A 914 -25.49 -9.59 -16.37
CA PRO A 914 -26.80 -9.37 -17.01
C PRO A 914 -27.94 -10.26 -16.50
N TYR A 915 -27.78 -10.96 -15.38
CA TYR A 915 -28.70 -12.07 -15.02
C TYR A 915 -29.79 -11.69 -14.03
N CYS A 916 -29.59 -10.65 -13.21
CA CYS A 916 -30.60 -10.22 -12.24
C CYS A 916 -30.52 -8.72 -11.90
N GLY A 917 -31.60 -8.19 -11.35
CA GLY A 917 -31.71 -6.84 -10.81
C GLY A 917 -31.34 -5.73 -11.80
N LEU A 918 -30.53 -4.79 -11.34
CA LEU A 918 -30.09 -3.63 -12.13
C LEU A 918 -29.23 -4.04 -13.34
N GLY A 919 -28.43 -5.10 -13.21
CA GLY A 919 -27.59 -5.59 -14.30
C GLY A 919 -28.43 -6.08 -15.48
N LEU A 920 -29.41 -6.97 -15.24
CA LEU A 920 -30.36 -7.40 -16.26
C LEU A 920 -31.13 -6.23 -16.87
N THR A 921 -31.57 -5.30 -16.04
CA THR A 921 -32.32 -4.10 -16.48
C THR A 921 -31.50 -3.26 -17.47
N LEU A 922 -30.24 -2.97 -17.15
CA LEU A 922 -29.40 -2.13 -18.00
C LEU A 922 -28.97 -2.87 -19.28
N TRP A 923 -28.70 -4.17 -19.19
CA TRP A 923 -28.31 -4.97 -20.35
C TRP A 923 -29.44 -5.22 -21.35
N CYS A 924 -30.63 -5.58 -20.87
CA CYS A 924 -31.71 -6.05 -21.74
C CYS A 924 -32.80 -5.02 -21.98
N LEU A 925 -32.96 -4.00 -21.11
CA LEU A 925 -34.15 -3.12 -21.15
C LEU A 925 -33.81 -1.65 -21.44
N SER A 926 -32.56 -1.21 -21.24
CA SER A 926 -32.17 0.21 -21.36
C SER A 926 -31.73 0.65 -22.76
N GLY A 927 -31.77 -0.27 -23.73
CA GLY A 927 -31.42 -0.05 -25.14
C GLY A 927 -32.30 0.98 -25.84
#